data_AF-A0A0P7Y0B8-F1
#
_entry.id   AF-A0A0P7Y0B8-F1
#
_cell.length_a   1.000
_cell.length_b   1.000
_cell.length_c   1.000
_cell.angle_alpha   90.00
_cell.angle_beta   90.00
_cell.angle_gamma   90.00
#
_symmetry.space_group_name_H-M   'P 1'
#
loop_
_entity.id
_entity.type
_entity.pdbx_description
1 polymer ?
#
loop_
_entity_poly.entity_id
_entity_poly.type
_entity_poly.pdbx_seq_one_letter_code
_entity_poly.pdbx_strand_id
1 'polypeptide(L)'
;MNFFANPLMPTQARPSASHEKATASASDAMASLFDPFGFGRAAFDYWRDSVERSVLYMDVMRERGNQYLAHMEQTKPNVLGFETEVLMDGRTLPQPTNYELLRVLPPAGVEIDPLKRPFVVVDPRAGHGPGIGGFKPDSELGVALKAGHPCYFIGFLPFPEPGQTVEDVVESEVAFLRHVIERHPETTEKPMVVGNCQAGWQLMMAAALEPDVFGPILIAGAPLSYWAGEHGKAPMRYTGGMTGGSWVTAFTSDLGNGLFDGAWLVQNFERLNPANTHWKKQYHLFANVDTESNRYLEFERWWGGHVVLGGEEIQYIVDNLFVGNRLSTAQLVTRDGRRIDLRNVRSPVVVFCSRGDDITPPPQALGWIRDLYEDENDIIANEQTIVYCQHDTTGHLGIFVSSSVSRKEHTEFTANMDYIDVMPPGLYETTITHADDHDEGELIERDYLLEFAPRDFDELDREVMHKPEDDRRFATVARISEINLGLYRLYMQPWLKAVMTPEAARWIRRMHPIRLGYKLLSDRNPLTVPLPVMAEQIRQSRHPVGEDNLFKAVETMVSDQIVTGLNAFRDARDSATERLFMDIYGQPLLQAAVGLYGDAHVHRRRPGAEPEHRRFIEQRQDELRAKIAKGGSHEAVMRALIYILGGAPATDERNFKRLRASRAALEPNAKLCDFKRLVREQFFILKLDREQALKALPALLKGQSNDEIDAHMSHLEDVLSASGELSEHAASRLTQVSELFDQARPPVQKQVASTPQAPQQAAKEVAKAPAAAKPATASAKKATPTKRKTPPKDE
;
A
#
# COMPACT_ATOMS: atom_id res chain seq x y z
N MET A 1 2.95 -12.23 29.94
CA MET A 1 3.60 -13.55 29.98
C MET A 1 4.54 -13.61 28.80
N ASN A 2 5.85 -13.55 29.06
CA ASN A 2 6.89 -13.51 28.04
C ASN A 2 7.35 -14.95 27.76
N PHE A 3 7.17 -15.41 26.52
CA PHE A 3 7.81 -16.62 26.02
C PHE A 3 8.45 -16.27 24.68
N PHE A 4 9.78 -16.22 24.62
CA PHE A 4 10.52 -16.69 23.46
C PHE A 4 11.84 -17.28 23.93
N ALA A 5 12.08 -18.48 23.42
CA ALA A 5 13.05 -19.45 23.87
C ALA A 5 14.41 -19.26 23.18
N ASN A 6 15.43 -19.55 23.99
CA ASN A 6 16.83 -19.72 23.64
C ASN A 6 17.03 -21.01 22.83
N PRO A 7 17.96 -21.03 21.85
CA PRO A 7 18.76 -22.23 21.67
C PRO A 7 20.25 -21.88 21.58
N LEU A 8 21.04 -22.52 22.45
CA LEU A 8 22.36 -23.13 22.18
C LEU A 8 23.07 -23.38 23.52
N MET A 9 23.18 -24.64 23.92
CA MET A 9 24.01 -25.06 25.04
C MET A 9 25.50 -25.04 24.66
N PRO A 10 26.40 -24.62 25.56
CA PRO A 10 27.84 -24.67 25.34
C PRO A 10 28.43 -26.01 25.80
N THR A 11 29.36 -26.54 25.01
CA THR A 11 30.25 -27.65 25.37
C THR A 11 31.17 -27.27 26.53
N GLN A 12 31.21 -28.14 27.54
CA GLN A 12 32.05 -28.03 28.73
C GLN A 12 33.56 -27.99 28.40
N ALA A 13 34.24 -26.94 28.84
CA ALA A 13 35.68 -26.95 29.03
C ALA A 13 36.00 -26.49 30.47
N ARG A 14 36.73 -27.34 31.21
CA ARG A 14 37.18 -27.10 32.59
C ARG A 14 38.17 -25.91 32.64
N PRO A 15 38.14 -25.05 33.69
CA PRO A 15 39.12 -23.99 33.83
C PRO A 15 40.41 -24.49 34.49
N SER A 16 41.56 -24.13 33.91
CA SER A 16 42.85 -24.19 34.59
C SER A 16 42.98 -22.99 35.52
N ALA A 17 42.92 -23.24 36.83
CA ALA A 17 43.25 -22.25 37.84
C ALA A 17 44.77 -22.09 37.93
N SER A 18 45.29 -20.85 37.92
CA SER A 18 46.29 -20.38 38.89
C SER A 18 46.77 -18.96 38.61
N HIS A 19 46.99 -18.24 39.71
CA HIS A 19 47.77 -17.01 39.85
C HIS A 19 47.15 -15.65 39.49
N GLU A 20 46.11 -15.25 40.24
CA GLU A 20 45.91 -13.81 40.56
C GLU A 20 44.99 -13.55 41.78
N LYS A 21 45.02 -14.40 42.81
CA LYS A 21 44.07 -14.34 43.96
C LYS A 21 44.63 -13.88 45.31
N ALA A 22 45.84 -13.31 45.37
CA ALA A 22 46.50 -13.03 46.66
C ALA A 22 46.57 -11.54 47.07
N THR A 23 46.22 -10.58 46.21
CA THR A 23 46.27 -9.14 46.55
C THR A 23 44.89 -8.50 46.81
N ALA A 24 43.78 -9.20 46.50
CA ALA A 24 42.43 -8.69 46.69
C ALA A 24 41.87 -8.81 48.13
N SER A 25 42.46 -9.64 49.01
CA SER A 25 41.80 -10.03 50.26
C SER A 25 41.83 -9.00 51.40
N ALA A 26 42.80 -8.08 51.44
CA ALA A 26 42.89 -7.07 52.51
C ALA A 26 42.02 -5.83 52.23
N SER A 27 41.87 -5.46 50.96
CA SER A 27 41.03 -4.33 50.52
C SER A 27 39.54 -4.69 50.62
N ASP A 28 39.13 -5.88 50.16
CA ASP A 28 37.74 -6.33 50.26
C ASP A 28 37.31 -6.59 51.72
N ALA A 29 38.23 -7.04 52.58
CA ALA A 29 37.98 -7.22 54.02
C ALA A 29 37.85 -5.89 54.78
N MET A 30 38.60 -4.85 54.41
CA MET A 30 38.41 -3.51 54.97
C MET A 30 37.15 -2.83 54.41
N ALA A 31 36.85 -2.99 53.12
CA ALA A 31 35.65 -2.43 52.50
C ALA A 31 34.35 -3.02 53.09
N SER A 32 34.31 -4.32 53.36
CA SER A 32 33.19 -4.99 54.03
C SER A 32 33.03 -4.61 55.52
N LEU A 33 34.06 -4.03 56.14
CA LEU A 33 34.01 -3.51 57.52
C LEU A 33 33.36 -2.11 57.60
N PHE A 34 33.50 -1.29 56.55
CA PHE A 34 32.92 0.06 56.45
C PHE A 34 31.59 0.10 55.66
N ASP A 35 31.30 -0.94 54.88
CA ASP A 35 30.05 -1.12 54.13
C ASP A 35 29.55 -2.58 54.23
N PRO A 36 29.09 -3.01 55.41
CA PRO A 36 28.76 -4.41 55.69
C PRO A 36 27.61 -4.97 54.84
N PHE A 37 26.83 -4.11 54.20
CA PHE A 37 25.73 -4.48 53.30
C PHE A 37 26.02 -4.16 51.82
N GLY A 38 27.22 -3.66 51.49
CA GLY A 38 27.62 -3.35 50.12
C GLY A 38 26.91 -2.16 49.46
N PHE A 39 26.18 -1.35 50.23
CA PHE A 39 25.36 -0.24 49.74
C PHE A 39 26.21 0.92 49.21
N GLY A 40 27.25 1.32 49.93
CA GLY A 40 28.17 2.38 49.53
C GLY A 40 28.96 2.00 48.26
N ARG A 41 29.42 0.75 48.15
CA ARG A 41 30.07 0.23 46.94
C ARG A 41 29.11 0.20 45.76
N ALA A 42 27.89 -0.34 45.95
CA ALA A 42 26.86 -0.36 44.92
C ALA A 42 26.48 1.06 44.45
N ALA A 43 26.42 2.04 45.35
CA ALA A 43 26.15 3.43 45.03
C ALA A 43 27.26 4.08 44.20
N PHE A 44 28.52 3.85 44.58
CA PHE A 44 29.66 4.38 43.84
C PHE A 44 29.80 3.74 42.46
N ASP A 45 29.64 2.42 42.37
CA ASP A 45 29.69 1.68 41.11
C ASP A 45 28.57 2.16 40.16
N TYR A 46 27.36 2.36 40.68
CA TYR A 46 26.24 2.93 39.92
C TYR A 46 26.52 4.38 39.48
N TRP A 47 27.06 5.21 40.36
CA TRP A 47 27.39 6.60 40.03
C TRP A 47 28.43 6.68 38.92
N ARG A 48 29.51 5.89 39.02
CA ARG A 48 30.54 5.79 37.98
C ARG A 48 29.94 5.34 36.65
N ASP A 49 29.17 4.25 36.66
CA ASP A 49 28.49 3.74 35.47
C ASP A 49 27.53 4.78 34.84
N SER A 50 26.79 5.52 35.67
CA SER A 50 25.88 6.56 35.20
C SER A 50 26.61 7.73 34.54
N VAL A 51 27.76 8.13 35.08
CA VAL A 51 28.62 9.17 34.46
C VAL A 51 29.18 8.66 33.14
N GLU A 52 29.69 7.43 33.10
CA GLU A 52 30.20 6.79 31.90
C GLU A 52 29.13 6.72 30.79
N ARG A 53 27.92 6.20 31.11
CA ARG A 53 26.78 6.18 30.19
C ARG A 53 26.35 7.57 29.73
N SER A 54 26.41 8.58 30.59
CA SER A 54 26.05 9.96 30.24
C SER A 54 26.99 10.53 29.20
N VAL A 55 28.31 10.32 29.34
CA VAL A 55 29.30 10.80 28.36
C VAL A 55 29.12 10.07 27.04
N LEU A 56 28.96 8.74 27.05
CA LEU A 56 28.73 7.94 25.85
C LEU A 56 27.43 8.37 25.14
N TYR A 57 26.34 8.57 25.89
CA TYR A 57 25.08 9.06 25.36
C TYR A 57 25.25 10.42 24.68
N MET A 58 25.93 11.36 25.34
CA MET A 58 26.19 12.69 24.76
C MET A 58 27.05 12.63 23.50
N ASP A 59 28.00 11.69 23.42
CA ASP A 59 28.78 11.45 22.20
C ASP A 59 27.91 10.90 21.06
N VAL A 60 27.00 9.94 21.33
CA VAL A 60 26.04 9.46 20.34
C VAL A 60 25.11 10.58 19.86
N MET A 61 24.63 11.43 20.76
CA MET A 61 23.79 12.56 20.40
C MET A 61 24.54 13.62 19.56
N ARG A 62 25.85 13.79 19.81
CA ARG A 62 26.76 14.60 19.00
C ARG A 62 26.93 14.01 17.61
N GLU A 63 27.18 12.70 17.50
CA GLU A 63 27.26 11.98 16.22
C GLU A 63 25.98 12.11 15.43
N ARG A 64 24.82 11.98 16.08
CA ARG A 64 23.51 12.22 15.46
C ARG A 64 23.42 13.62 14.84
N GLY A 65 23.82 14.66 15.57
CA GLY A 65 23.82 16.02 15.05
C GLY A 65 24.77 16.21 13.87
N ASN A 66 25.96 15.61 13.92
CA ASN A 66 26.91 15.63 12.80
C ASN A 66 26.38 14.91 11.56
N GLN A 67 25.78 13.74 11.73
CA GLN A 67 25.14 12.99 10.64
C GLN A 67 24.01 13.81 10.01
N TYR A 68 23.17 14.46 10.83
CA TYR A 68 22.13 15.35 10.35
C TYR A 68 22.70 16.51 9.52
N LEU A 69 23.75 17.18 10.00
CA LEU A 69 24.37 18.29 9.27
C LEU A 69 24.99 17.84 7.95
N ALA A 70 25.70 16.71 7.95
CA ALA A 70 26.28 16.13 6.74
C ALA A 70 25.21 15.72 5.73
N HIS A 71 24.10 15.13 6.20
CA HIS A 71 22.97 14.75 5.36
C HIS A 71 22.30 15.98 4.72
N MET A 72 22.09 17.05 5.48
CA MET A 72 21.51 18.29 4.97
C MET A 72 22.42 19.09 4.01
N GLU A 73 23.72 18.78 3.97
CA GLU A 73 24.66 19.35 2.99
C GLU A 73 24.63 18.62 1.63
N GLN A 74 24.02 17.43 1.57
CA GLN A 74 23.87 16.68 0.32
C GLN A 74 22.88 17.40 -0.63
N THR A 75 23.14 17.31 -1.93
CA THR A 75 22.25 17.88 -2.95
C THR A 75 20.94 17.10 -3.09
N LYS A 76 20.99 15.77 -2.94
CA LYS A 76 19.84 14.86 -3.07
C LYS A 76 19.76 13.90 -1.88
N PRO A 77 19.53 14.41 -0.66
CA PRO A 77 19.53 13.58 0.54
C PRO A 77 18.39 12.56 0.49
N ASN A 78 18.76 11.30 0.60
CA ASN A 78 17.84 10.17 0.74
C ASN A 78 18.51 9.10 1.61
N VAL A 79 17.71 8.15 2.10
CA VAL A 79 18.19 7.02 2.92
C VAL A 79 18.06 5.68 2.21
N LEU A 80 17.93 5.69 0.88
CA LEU A 80 17.74 4.47 0.11
C LEU A 80 18.99 3.60 0.21
N GLY A 81 18.83 2.33 0.61
CA GLY A 81 19.93 1.39 0.81
C GLY A 81 20.45 0.73 -0.47
N PHE A 82 20.02 1.20 -1.65
CA PHE A 82 20.34 0.61 -2.95
C PHE A 82 20.96 1.62 -3.90
N GLU A 83 21.85 1.14 -4.77
CA GLU A 83 22.38 1.94 -5.87
C GLU A 83 21.29 2.22 -6.91
N THR A 84 21.25 3.44 -7.43
CA THR A 84 20.20 3.89 -8.34
C THR A 84 20.73 4.70 -9.52
N GLU A 85 19.97 4.66 -10.61
CA GLU A 85 20.15 5.48 -11.80
C GLU A 85 18.91 6.37 -11.99
N VAL A 86 19.08 7.67 -12.17
CA VAL A 86 17.98 8.59 -12.49
C VAL A 86 17.54 8.36 -13.93
N LEU A 87 16.30 7.93 -14.13
CA LEU A 87 15.73 7.70 -15.45
C LEU A 87 14.92 8.87 -15.99
N MET A 88 14.29 9.62 -15.09
CA MET A 88 13.48 10.78 -15.43
C MET A 88 13.50 11.77 -14.26
N ASP A 89 13.70 13.04 -14.59
CA ASP A 89 13.70 14.14 -13.64
C ASP A 89 12.42 14.97 -13.83
N GLY A 90 11.57 15.01 -12.81
CA GLY A 90 10.28 15.70 -12.82
C GLY A 90 10.41 17.19 -13.11
N ARG A 91 11.57 17.79 -12.85
CA ARG A 91 11.85 19.20 -13.15
C ARG A 91 11.92 19.50 -14.65
N THR A 92 12.08 18.47 -15.47
CA THR A 92 12.13 18.57 -16.93
C THR A 92 10.79 18.32 -17.60
N LEU A 93 9.75 17.95 -16.83
CA LEU A 93 8.39 17.76 -17.33
C LEU A 93 7.71 19.11 -17.63
N PRO A 94 6.63 19.11 -18.44
CA PRO A 94 5.89 20.34 -18.76
C PRO A 94 5.40 21.12 -17.53
N GLN A 95 5.00 20.40 -16.48
CA GLN A 95 4.76 20.95 -15.15
C GLN A 95 5.88 20.45 -14.23
N PRO A 96 6.90 21.30 -13.93
CA PRO A 96 8.06 20.87 -13.16
C PRO A 96 7.68 20.43 -11.74
N THR A 97 8.20 19.29 -11.33
CA THR A 97 8.08 18.80 -9.94
C THR A 97 9.43 18.38 -9.39
N ASN A 98 9.56 18.40 -8.07
CA ASN A 98 10.78 17.96 -7.38
C ASN A 98 10.91 16.43 -7.28
N TYR A 99 10.15 15.66 -8.06
CA TYR A 99 10.15 14.20 -8.02
C TYR A 99 11.09 13.63 -9.09
N GLU A 100 11.66 12.45 -8.81
CA GLU A 100 12.56 11.74 -9.73
C GLU A 100 12.17 10.27 -9.80
N LEU A 101 12.16 9.71 -11.02
CA LEU A 101 12.06 8.28 -11.25
C LEU A 101 13.46 7.67 -11.27
N LEU A 102 13.70 6.73 -10.36
CA LEU A 102 14.95 6.02 -10.22
C LEU A 102 14.77 4.56 -10.63
N ARG A 103 15.75 4.02 -11.35
CA ARG A 103 15.94 2.57 -11.51
C ARG A 103 16.80 2.07 -10.36
N VAL A 104 16.35 1.03 -9.68
CA VAL A 104 17.13 0.38 -8.63
C VAL A 104 18.02 -0.69 -9.26
N LEU A 105 19.32 -0.60 -9.01
CA LEU A 105 20.30 -1.55 -9.54
C LEU A 105 20.33 -2.81 -8.65
N PRO A 106 20.37 -4.01 -9.24
CA PRO A 106 20.42 -5.24 -8.46
C PRO A 106 21.74 -5.34 -7.68
N PRO A 107 21.70 -5.71 -6.39
CA PRO A 107 22.91 -6.04 -5.63
C PRO A 107 23.67 -7.21 -6.26
N ALA A 108 24.95 -7.34 -5.92
CA ALA A 108 25.78 -8.44 -6.41
C ALA A 108 25.15 -9.81 -6.11
N GLY A 109 25.02 -10.67 -7.13
CA GLY A 109 24.44 -12.00 -7.03
C GLY A 109 22.92 -12.09 -7.20
N VAL A 110 22.23 -10.95 -7.43
CA VAL A 110 20.81 -10.92 -7.77
C VAL A 110 20.64 -10.80 -9.28
N GLU A 111 19.99 -11.78 -9.91
CA GLU A 111 19.64 -11.73 -11.33
C GLU A 111 18.20 -11.22 -11.50
N ILE A 112 18.03 -10.28 -12.44
CA ILE A 112 16.73 -9.70 -12.78
C ILE A 112 16.25 -10.28 -14.09
N ASP A 113 15.01 -10.78 -14.11
CA ASP A 113 14.33 -11.23 -15.31
C ASP A 113 13.56 -10.05 -15.93
N PRO A 114 13.95 -9.55 -17.11
CA PRO A 114 13.26 -8.42 -17.75
C PRO A 114 11.83 -8.74 -18.19
N LEU A 115 11.43 -10.01 -18.25
CA LEU A 115 10.06 -10.40 -18.60
C LEU A 115 9.12 -10.38 -17.39
N LYS A 116 9.66 -10.36 -16.16
CA LYS A 116 8.85 -10.24 -14.95
C LYS A 116 8.24 -8.85 -14.82
N ARG A 117 7.10 -8.81 -14.12
CA ARG A 117 6.36 -7.56 -13.84
C ARG A 117 7.28 -6.53 -13.17
N PRO A 118 7.34 -5.28 -13.65
CA PRO A 118 8.06 -4.20 -12.99
C PRO A 118 7.41 -3.81 -11.66
N PHE A 119 8.22 -3.49 -10.65
CA PHE A 119 7.79 -2.99 -9.35
C PHE A 119 8.20 -1.52 -9.19
N VAL A 120 7.27 -0.69 -8.73
CA VAL A 120 7.50 0.75 -8.49
C VAL A 120 7.12 1.05 -7.05
N VAL A 121 8.09 1.44 -6.21
CA VAL A 121 7.85 1.82 -4.81
C VAL A 121 7.90 3.34 -4.67
N VAL A 122 6.93 3.91 -3.96
CA VAL A 122 6.80 5.35 -3.75
C VAL A 122 6.68 5.66 -2.26
N ASP A 123 7.58 6.52 -1.79
CA ASP A 123 7.66 6.88 -0.37
C ASP A 123 6.83 8.11 -0.01
N PRO A 124 6.39 8.20 1.26
CA PRO A 124 5.60 9.34 1.72
C PRO A 124 6.44 10.60 1.85
N ARG A 125 5.95 11.71 1.32
CA ARG A 125 6.42 13.07 1.63
C ARG A 125 5.70 13.63 2.86
N ALA A 126 5.77 12.88 3.97
CA ALA A 126 5.13 13.22 5.24
C ALA A 126 6.03 14.06 6.18
N GLY A 127 6.88 14.93 5.61
CA GLY A 127 7.82 15.78 6.35
C GLY A 127 9.24 15.22 6.47
N HIS A 128 9.43 13.92 6.21
CA HIS A 128 10.74 13.26 6.08
C HIS A 128 11.17 13.13 4.61
N GLY A 129 12.47 12.90 4.39
CA GLY A 129 13.06 12.63 3.08
C GLY A 129 12.75 11.21 2.59
N PRO A 130 12.98 10.94 1.29
CA PRO A 130 12.68 9.65 0.68
C PRO A 130 13.73 8.58 1.03
N GLY A 131 13.39 7.33 0.72
CA GLY A 131 14.27 6.15 0.78
C GLY A 131 13.89 5.15 1.86
N ILE A 132 12.81 5.37 2.61
CA ILE A 132 12.37 4.49 3.69
C ILE A 132 11.88 3.13 3.16
N GLY A 133 11.17 3.10 2.03
CA GLY A 133 10.72 1.87 1.35
C GLY A 133 11.86 1.01 0.77
N GLY A 134 13.10 1.51 0.81
CA GLY A 134 14.31 0.78 0.46
C GLY A 134 15.41 0.85 1.51
N PHE A 135 15.08 1.20 2.76
CA PHE A 135 16.06 1.49 3.81
C PHE A 135 16.88 0.26 4.23
N LYS A 136 16.29 -0.94 4.13
CA LYS A 136 16.94 -2.21 4.49
C LYS A 136 16.95 -3.21 3.32
N PRO A 137 17.85 -4.20 3.31
CA PRO A 137 17.88 -5.25 2.29
C PRO A 137 16.63 -6.15 2.22
N ASP A 138 15.79 -6.13 3.26
CA ASP A 138 14.52 -6.86 3.36
C ASP A 138 13.29 -5.93 3.30
N SER A 139 13.48 -4.69 2.85
CA SER A 139 12.41 -3.77 2.45
C SER A 139 11.63 -4.25 1.21
N GLU A 140 10.56 -3.56 0.86
CA GLU A 140 9.71 -3.82 -0.32
C GLU A 140 10.53 -3.95 -1.60
N LEU A 141 11.47 -3.02 -1.84
CA LEU A 141 12.41 -3.10 -2.96
C LEU A 141 13.34 -4.31 -2.85
N GLY A 142 13.84 -4.59 -1.65
CA GLY A 142 14.73 -5.72 -1.42
C GLY A 142 14.07 -7.08 -1.66
N VAL A 143 12.80 -7.22 -1.28
CA VAL A 143 11.97 -8.40 -1.52
C VAL A 143 11.70 -8.59 -3.01
N ALA A 144 11.27 -7.54 -3.72
CA ALA A 144 11.00 -7.60 -5.15
C ALA A 144 12.27 -7.91 -5.98
N LEU A 145 13.41 -7.31 -5.64
CA LEU A 145 14.70 -7.60 -6.26
C LEU A 145 15.11 -9.06 -6.05
N LYS A 146 14.99 -9.59 -4.82
CA LYS A 146 15.29 -11.00 -4.53
C LYS A 146 14.39 -11.96 -5.30
N ALA A 147 13.14 -11.57 -5.57
CA ALA A 147 12.23 -12.31 -6.42
C ALA A 147 12.52 -12.15 -7.94
N GLY A 148 13.53 -11.36 -8.32
CA GLY A 148 14.01 -11.19 -9.69
C GLY A 148 13.22 -10.17 -10.52
N HIS A 149 12.43 -9.29 -9.89
CA HIS A 149 11.63 -8.28 -10.60
C HIS A 149 12.45 -7.02 -10.92
N PRO A 150 12.23 -6.39 -12.10
CA PRO A 150 12.74 -5.05 -12.36
C PRO A 150 12.16 -4.04 -11.35
N CYS A 151 13.02 -3.34 -10.62
CA CYS A 151 12.59 -2.45 -9.54
C CYS A 151 12.89 -0.98 -9.83
N TYR A 152 11.92 -0.13 -9.49
CA TYR A 152 11.96 1.32 -9.65
C TYR A 152 11.51 1.99 -8.36
N PHE A 153 11.99 3.21 -8.16
CA PHE A 153 11.65 4.01 -7.00
C PHE A 153 11.30 5.43 -7.45
N ILE A 154 10.18 5.96 -6.97
CA ILE A 154 9.84 7.37 -7.16
C ILE A 154 10.23 8.11 -5.88
N GLY A 155 11.27 8.93 -5.99
CA GLY A 155 11.79 9.78 -4.91
C GLY A 155 11.49 11.25 -5.13
N PHE A 156 11.87 12.09 -4.18
CA PHE A 156 11.71 13.54 -4.27
C PHE A 156 12.86 14.30 -3.62
N LEU A 157 13.12 15.51 -4.10
CA LEU A 157 14.12 16.41 -3.56
C LEU A 157 13.57 17.20 -2.36
N PRO A 158 14.42 17.76 -1.49
CA PRO A 158 13.96 18.41 -0.24
C PRO A 158 13.07 19.64 -0.43
N PHE A 159 13.17 20.32 -1.57
CA PHE A 159 12.41 21.52 -1.89
C PHE A 159 11.52 21.28 -3.11
N PRO A 160 10.26 21.76 -3.09
CA PRO A 160 9.39 21.73 -4.26
C PRO A 160 9.89 22.69 -5.34
N GLU A 161 9.49 22.44 -6.59
CA GLU A 161 9.62 23.44 -7.65
C GLU A 161 8.64 24.60 -7.42
N PRO A 162 8.98 25.84 -7.83
CA PRO A 162 8.07 26.98 -7.69
C PRO A 162 6.74 26.76 -8.41
N GLY A 163 5.63 26.89 -7.68
CA GLY A 163 4.28 26.71 -8.23
C GLY A 163 3.82 25.25 -8.38
N GLN A 164 4.66 24.29 -7.97
CA GLN A 164 4.29 22.87 -7.94
C GLN A 164 3.03 22.65 -7.09
N THR A 165 2.11 21.82 -7.60
CA THR A 165 0.90 21.38 -6.89
C THR A 165 0.77 19.87 -6.84
N VAL A 166 -0.16 19.38 -6.01
CA VAL A 166 -0.46 17.94 -5.90
C VAL A 166 -0.84 17.34 -7.25
N GLU A 167 -1.60 18.08 -8.07
CA GLU A 167 -1.97 17.63 -9.43
C GLU A 167 -0.73 17.46 -10.32
N ASP A 168 0.22 18.41 -10.26
CA ASP A 168 1.46 18.32 -11.05
C ASP A 168 2.31 17.10 -10.63
N VAL A 169 2.32 16.76 -9.34
CA VAL A 169 3.01 15.56 -8.85
C VAL A 169 2.30 14.28 -9.31
N VAL A 170 0.96 14.24 -9.26
CA VAL A 170 0.17 13.11 -9.79
C VAL A 170 0.45 12.90 -11.28
N GLU A 171 0.48 13.97 -12.07
CA GLU A 171 0.83 13.89 -13.50
C GLU A 171 2.29 13.44 -13.73
N SER A 172 3.21 13.82 -12.83
CA SER A 172 4.59 13.34 -12.87
C SER A 172 4.67 11.83 -12.60
N GLU A 173 3.93 11.31 -11.63
CA GLU A 173 3.85 9.87 -11.34
C GLU A 173 3.29 9.09 -12.53
N VAL A 174 2.24 9.61 -13.18
CA VAL A 174 1.70 9.02 -14.42
C VAL A 174 2.77 8.99 -15.51
N ALA A 175 3.50 10.09 -15.73
CA ALA A 175 4.58 10.15 -16.71
C ALA A 175 5.69 9.13 -16.41
N PHE A 176 6.04 8.98 -15.13
CA PHE A 176 7.03 7.99 -14.69
C PHE A 176 6.56 6.56 -14.96
N LEU A 177 5.31 6.22 -14.67
CA LEU A 177 4.76 4.89 -14.95
C LEU A 177 4.70 4.59 -16.45
N ARG A 178 4.35 5.57 -17.29
CA ARG A 178 4.43 5.44 -18.75
C ARG A 178 5.86 5.12 -19.21
N HIS A 179 6.85 5.83 -18.67
CA HIS A 179 8.28 5.61 -18.98
C HIS A 179 8.81 4.24 -18.50
N VAL A 180 8.24 3.71 -17.40
CA VAL A 180 8.50 2.34 -16.95
C VAL A 180 7.89 1.34 -17.94
N ILE A 181 6.62 1.50 -18.33
CA ILE A 181 5.96 0.62 -19.30
C ILE A 181 6.72 0.58 -20.63
N GLU A 182 7.16 1.73 -21.14
CA GLU A 182 7.95 1.84 -22.37
C GLU A 182 9.28 1.06 -22.33
N ARG A 183 9.85 0.84 -21.13
CA ARG A 183 11.09 0.06 -20.94
C ARG A 183 10.87 -1.44 -20.95
N HIS A 184 9.63 -1.89 -20.78
CA HIS A 184 9.28 -3.30 -20.75
C HIS A 184 8.29 -3.63 -21.87
N PRO A 185 8.61 -3.39 -23.15
CA PRO A 185 7.68 -3.63 -24.25
C PRO A 185 7.36 -5.12 -24.45
N GLU A 186 8.22 -6.01 -23.95
CA GLU A 186 8.07 -7.46 -24.06
C GLU A 186 7.23 -8.07 -22.93
N THR A 187 7.05 -7.35 -21.80
CA THR A 187 6.14 -7.82 -20.75
C THR A 187 4.70 -7.45 -21.11
N THR A 188 3.76 -8.37 -20.86
CA THR A 188 2.33 -8.08 -21.03
C THR A 188 1.72 -7.43 -19.79
N GLU A 189 2.48 -7.33 -18.70
CA GLU A 189 1.98 -6.94 -17.38
C GLU A 189 2.31 -5.49 -17.05
N LYS A 190 1.30 -4.74 -16.62
CA LYS A 190 1.47 -3.37 -16.12
C LYS A 190 2.22 -3.38 -14.78
N PRO A 191 2.98 -2.31 -14.47
CA PRO A 191 3.77 -2.23 -13.25
C PRO A 191 2.90 -2.38 -11.99
N MET A 192 3.37 -3.17 -11.02
CA MET A 192 2.83 -3.13 -9.66
C MET A 192 3.37 -1.88 -8.97
N VAL A 193 2.50 -1.16 -8.28
CA VAL A 193 2.88 0.06 -7.58
C VAL A 193 2.61 -0.07 -6.08
N VAL A 194 3.60 0.27 -5.26
CA VAL A 194 3.50 0.28 -3.80
C VAL A 194 3.52 1.73 -3.31
N GLY A 195 2.47 2.14 -2.61
CA GLY A 195 2.30 3.47 -2.04
C GLY A 195 2.32 3.45 -0.53
N ASN A 196 3.38 4.00 0.05
CA ASN A 196 3.54 4.06 1.50
C ASN A 196 2.91 5.34 2.07
N CYS A 197 2.01 5.18 3.05
CA CYS A 197 1.36 6.26 3.78
C CYS A 197 0.79 7.35 2.84
N GLN A 198 1.39 8.54 2.81
CA GLN A 198 0.98 9.66 1.97
C GLN A 198 1.03 9.36 0.47
N ALA A 199 1.98 8.54 0.02
CA ALA A 199 2.07 8.17 -1.40
C ALA A 199 0.88 7.30 -1.83
N GLY A 200 0.27 6.53 -0.93
CA GLY A 200 -0.84 5.64 -1.26
C GLY A 200 -2.07 6.39 -1.78
N TRP A 201 -2.50 7.47 -1.13
CA TRP A 201 -3.62 8.25 -1.65
C TRP A 201 -3.29 8.98 -2.95
N GLN A 202 -2.03 9.34 -3.15
CA GLN A 202 -1.57 10.06 -4.33
C GLN A 202 -1.59 9.15 -5.57
N LEU A 203 -1.10 7.92 -5.41
CA LEU A 203 -1.20 6.88 -6.43
C LEU A 203 -2.64 6.49 -6.71
N MET A 204 -3.52 6.48 -5.71
CA MET A 204 -4.96 6.27 -5.94
C MET A 204 -5.59 7.39 -6.76
N MET A 205 -5.15 8.66 -6.60
CA MET A 205 -5.56 9.75 -7.50
C MET A 205 -5.06 9.52 -8.93
N ALA A 206 -3.79 9.16 -9.09
CA ALA A 206 -3.19 8.86 -10.39
C ALA A 206 -3.90 7.69 -11.10
N ALA A 207 -4.18 6.61 -10.38
CA ALA A 207 -4.87 5.43 -10.90
C ALA A 207 -6.34 5.69 -11.25
N ALA A 208 -6.99 6.64 -10.56
CA ALA A 208 -8.35 7.07 -10.90
C ALA A 208 -8.39 7.93 -12.18
N LEU A 209 -7.35 8.72 -12.44
CA LEU A 209 -7.24 9.56 -13.63
C LEU A 209 -6.75 8.78 -14.86
N GLU A 210 -5.80 7.87 -14.65
CA GLU A 210 -5.08 7.15 -15.70
C GLU A 210 -5.00 5.64 -15.37
N PRO A 211 -6.15 4.94 -15.28
CA PRO A 211 -6.19 3.53 -14.88
C PRO A 211 -5.39 2.62 -15.80
N ASP A 212 -5.11 3.06 -17.03
CA ASP A 212 -4.41 2.26 -18.01
C ASP A 212 -2.90 2.09 -17.74
N VAL A 213 -2.30 2.90 -16.86
CA VAL A 213 -0.86 2.80 -16.55
C VAL A 213 -0.54 1.97 -15.31
N PHE A 214 -1.56 1.47 -14.60
CA PHE A 214 -1.40 0.73 -13.35
C PHE A 214 -1.67 -0.76 -13.53
N GLY A 215 -0.79 -1.60 -12.99
CA GLY A 215 -1.12 -2.97 -12.58
C GLY A 215 -1.72 -2.95 -11.17
N PRO A 216 -1.59 -4.03 -10.38
CA PRO A 216 -2.00 -4.06 -8.99
C PRO A 216 -1.36 -2.95 -8.14
N ILE A 217 -2.13 -2.45 -7.19
CA ILE A 217 -1.74 -1.34 -6.32
C ILE A 217 -1.74 -1.83 -4.88
N LEU A 218 -0.60 -1.74 -4.19
CA LEU A 218 -0.49 -1.99 -2.76
C LEU A 218 -0.38 -0.65 -2.03
N ILE A 219 -1.35 -0.32 -1.18
CA ILE A 219 -1.29 0.85 -0.30
C ILE A 219 -1.06 0.40 1.14
N ALA A 220 0.07 0.83 1.72
CA ALA A 220 0.52 0.42 3.04
C ALA A 220 0.41 1.58 4.02
N GLY A 221 -0.47 1.45 5.03
CA GLY A 221 -0.70 2.49 6.03
C GLY A 221 -1.25 3.80 5.45
N ALA A 222 -1.93 3.77 4.31
CA ALA A 222 -2.42 4.96 3.61
C ALA A 222 -3.86 5.33 4.01
N PRO A 223 -4.10 6.54 4.55
CA PRO A 223 -5.46 6.99 4.86
C PRO A 223 -6.18 7.42 3.58
N LEU A 224 -7.41 6.94 3.38
CA LEU A 224 -8.29 7.38 2.30
C LEU A 224 -9.61 7.96 2.81
N SER A 225 -10.06 7.57 4.01
CA SER A 225 -11.22 8.17 4.70
C SER A 225 -10.78 8.85 6.00
N TYR A 226 -10.56 10.16 5.93
CA TYR A 226 -9.90 10.92 6.99
C TYR A 226 -10.78 11.22 8.21
N TRP A 227 -12.10 11.13 8.04
CA TRP A 227 -13.06 11.33 9.13
C TRP A 227 -13.35 10.04 9.91
N ALA A 228 -13.13 8.87 9.29
CA ALA A 228 -13.39 7.58 9.91
C ALA A 228 -12.48 7.32 11.13
N GLY A 229 -12.95 6.50 12.08
CA GLY A 229 -12.21 6.22 13.30
C GLY A 229 -13.06 5.78 14.48
N GLU A 230 -12.44 5.01 15.37
CA GLU A 230 -13.02 4.52 16.63
C GLU A 230 -12.94 5.60 17.73
N HIS A 231 -13.98 5.73 18.54
CA HIS A 231 -13.94 6.64 19.71
C HIS A 231 -12.95 6.13 20.76
N GLY A 232 -12.20 7.03 21.38
CA GLY A 232 -11.19 6.69 22.37
C GLY A 232 -9.86 6.16 21.80
N LYS A 233 -9.70 6.12 20.48
CA LYS A 233 -8.46 5.72 19.80
C LYS A 233 -8.07 6.72 18.70
N ALA A 234 -6.78 6.72 18.34
CA ALA A 234 -6.22 7.50 17.22
C ALA A 234 -6.77 8.95 17.10
N PRO A 235 -6.61 9.80 18.13
CA PRO A 235 -7.27 11.10 18.23
C PRO A 235 -6.75 12.15 17.22
N MET A 236 -5.75 11.83 16.41
CA MET A 236 -5.14 12.78 15.47
C MET A 236 -6.16 13.43 14.55
N ARG A 237 -7.21 12.68 14.13
CA ARG A 237 -8.29 13.17 13.25
C ARG A 237 -9.01 14.42 13.79
N TYR A 238 -9.04 14.62 15.10
CA TYR A 238 -9.71 15.77 15.71
C TYR A 238 -8.88 17.07 15.65
N THR A 239 -7.57 16.97 15.43
CA THR A 239 -6.62 18.09 15.55
C THR A 239 -7.00 19.28 14.67
N GLY A 240 -7.40 19.02 13.42
CA GLY A 240 -7.82 20.06 12.49
C GLY A 240 -9.03 20.85 13.00
N GLY A 241 -9.98 20.17 13.66
CA GLY A 241 -11.10 20.84 14.33
C GLY A 241 -10.64 21.67 15.52
N MET A 242 -9.73 21.15 16.33
CA MET A 242 -9.27 21.87 17.53
C MET A 242 -8.44 23.12 17.23
N THR A 243 -7.82 23.21 16.03
CA THR A 243 -7.11 24.43 15.58
C THR A 243 -7.99 25.40 14.79
N GLY A 244 -9.30 25.11 14.64
CA GLY A 244 -10.22 25.93 13.86
C GLY A 244 -10.04 25.77 12.35
N GLY A 245 -9.49 24.64 11.90
CA GLY A 245 -9.32 24.30 10.49
C GLY A 245 -7.95 24.60 9.92
N SER A 246 -7.90 24.72 8.60
CA SER A 246 -6.70 24.75 7.77
C SER A 246 -6.02 26.12 7.66
N TRP A 247 -6.56 27.17 8.28
CA TRP A 247 -5.93 28.50 8.27
C TRP A 247 -4.52 28.49 8.88
N VAL A 248 -4.26 27.58 9.84
CA VAL A 248 -2.93 27.38 10.43
C VAL A 248 -1.91 26.88 9.41
N THR A 249 -2.35 26.07 8.44
CA THR A 249 -1.52 25.61 7.32
C THR A 249 -1.11 26.80 6.47
N ALA A 250 -2.06 27.64 6.03
CA ALA A 250 -1.75 28.85 5.27
C ALA A 250 -0.83 29.79 6.06
N PHE A 251 -1.11 29.99 7.35
CA PHE A 251 -0.31 30.84 8.22
C PHE A 251 1.14 30.36 8.34
N THR A 252 1.36 29.06 8.59
CA THR A 252 2.72 28.53 8.72
C THR A 252 3.45 28.49 7.38
N SER A 253 2.76 28.30 6.26
CA SER A 253 3.33 28.46 4.91
C SER A 253 3.73 29.90 4.61
N ASP A 254 2.91 30.88 4.97
CA ASP A 254 3.21 32.30 4.75
C ASP A 254 4.37 32.77 5.64
N LEU A 255 4.47 32.30 6.88
CA LEU A 255 5.68 32.45 7.73
C LEU A 255 6.93 31.82 7.09
N GLY A 256 6.75 30.80 6.27
CA GLY A 256 7.81 30.18 5.48
C GLY A 256 8.03 30.82 4.10
N ASN A 257 7.45 32.00 3.84
CA ASN A 257 7.48 32.69 2.55
C ASN A 257 6.95 31.81 1.41
N GLY A 258 5.77 31.21 1.61
CA GLY A 258 5.11 30.33 0.65
C GLY A 258 5.55 28.85 0.74
N LEU A 259 6.41 28.50 1.69
CA LEU A 259 6.92 27.15 1.89
C LEU A 259 6.53 26.63 3.28
N PHE A 260 5.87 25.48 3.32
CA PHE A 260 5.56 24.80 4.57
C PHE A 260 6.74 23.95 5.05
N ASP A 261 7.13 24.15 6.31
CA ASP A 261 8.23 23.41 6.92
C ASP A 261 7.78 22.02 7.40
N GLY A 262 8.27 20.94 6.77
CA GLY A 262 7.92 19.56 7.12
C GLY A 262 8.26 19.16 8.55
N ALA A 263 9.13 19.90 9.24
CA ALA A 263 9.39 19.70 10.67
C ALA A 263 8.14 19.85 11.55
N TRP A 264 7.13 20.61 11.11
CA TRP A 264 5.83 20.66 11.80
C TRP A 264 5.05 19.34 11.69
N LEU A 265 5.17 18.61 10.57
CA LEU A 265 4.55 17.29 10.41
C LEU A 265 5.26 16.26 11.30
N VAL A 266 6.60 16.26 11.27
CA VAL A 266 7.41 15.40 12.16
C VAL A 266 7.06 15.65 13.62
N GLN A 267 6.91 16.91 14.01
CA GLN A 267 6.48 17.27 15.36
C GLN A 267 5.10 16.72 15.73
N ASN A 268 4.15 16.67 14.78
CA ASN A 268 2.84 16.09 15.03
C ASN A 268 2.94 14.59 15.31
N PHE A 269 3.79 13.85 14.59
CA PHE A 269 4.05 12.44 14.89
C PHE A 269 4.72 12.25 16.26
N GLU A 270 5.69 13.09 16.61
CA GLU A 270 6.35 13.05 17.92
C GLU A 270 5.38 13.33 19.09
N ARG A 271 4.35 14.16 18.87
CA ARG A 271 3.34 14.49 19.87
C ARG A 271 2.34 13.37 20.14
N LEU A 272 2.19 12.39 19.23
CA LEU A 272 1.31 11.23 19.46
C LEU A 272 1.74 10.44 20.69
N ASN A 273 3.04 10.22 20.83
CA ASN A 273 3.59 9.40 21.90
C ASN A 273 4.64 10.19 22.72
N PRO A 274 4.20 11.10 23.61
CA PRO A 274 5.11 11.92 24.41
C PRO A 274 6.02 11.08 25.32
N ALA A 275 5.53 9.94 25.82
CA ALA A 275 6.34 9.01 26.61
C ALA A 275 7.51 8.46 25.79
N ASN A 276 7.27 8.08 24.54
CA ASN A 276 8.30 7.62 23.63
C ASN A 276 9.29 8.73 23.24
N THR A 277 8.74 9.86 22.77
CA THR A 277 9.50 11.00 22.24
C THR A 277 10.40 11.65 23.30
N HIS A 278 9.84 11.95 24.48
CA HIS A 278 10.54 12.75 25.48
C HIS A 278 11.38 11.91 26.45
N TRP A 279 11.09 10.62 26.60
CA TRP A 279 11.77 9.78 27.60
C TRP A 279 12.19 8.41 27.07
N LYS A 280 11.26 7.50 26.79
CA LYS A 280 11.52 6.06 26.57
C LYS A 280 12.60 5.81 25.53
N LYS A 281 12.54 6.47 24.37
CA LYS A 281 13.53 6.32 23.28
C LYS A 281 14.94 6.75 23.73
N GLN A 282 15.03 7.91 24.39
CA GLN A 282 16.31 8.47 24.85
C GLN A 282 16.88 7.68 26.03
N TYR A 283 16.03 7.29 26.98
CA TYR A 283 16.42 6.44 28.10
C TYR A 283 16.86 5.05 27.63
N HIS A 284 16.19 4.46 26.64
CA HIS A 284 16.60 3.17 26.08
C HIS A 284 18.01 3.23 25.48
N LEU A 285 18.33 4.31 24.74
CA LEU A 285 19.69 4.56 24.26
C LEU A 285 20.66 4.74 25.43
N PHE A 286 20.33 5.58 26.41
CA PHE A 286 21.18 5.83 27.58
C PHE A 286 21.45 4.54 28.38
N ALA A 287 20.43 3.73 28.62
CA ALA A 287 20.53 2.49 29.39
C ALA A 287 21.30 1.39 28.66
N ASN A 288 21.27 1.37 27.32
CA ASN A 288 21.90 0.36 26.48
C ASN A 288 22.97 0.95 25.54
N VAL A 289 23.64 2.03 25.97
CA VAL A 289 24.50 2.83 25.09
C VAL A 289 25.64 2.02 24.45
N ASP A 290 26.07 0.96 25.13
CA ASP A 290 27.13 0.06 24.70
C ASP A 290 26.73 -0.78 23.45
N THR A 291 25.43 -0.97 23.18
CA THR A 291 24.93 -1.81 22.06
C THR A 291 23.94 -1.10 21.13
N GLU A 292 23.20 -0.11 21.63
CA GLU A 292 22.07 0.50 20.95
C GLU A 292 22.46 1.65 20.01
N SER A 293 23.68 2.18 20.14
CA SER A 293 24.15 3.38 19.43
C SER A 293 23.98 3.32 17.91
N ASN A 294 24.39 2.22 17.27
CA ASN A 294 24.33 2.09 15.81
C ASN A 294 22.88 2.08 15.30
N ARG A 295 22.01 1.28 15.92
CA ARG A 295 20.60 1.18 15.55
C ARG A 295 19.88 2.52 15.71
N TYR A 296 20.18 3.24 16.79
CA TYR A 296 19.63 4.57 17.04
C TYR A 296 20.07 5.58 15.97
N LEU A 297 21.36 5.65 15.65
CA LEU A 297 21.90 6.57 14.65
C LEU A 297 21.37 6.29 13.24
N GLU A 298 21.24 5.01 12.86
CA GLU A 298 20.64 4.62 11.58
C GLU A 298 19.21 5.13 11.44
N PHE A 299 18.38 4.96 12.48
CA PHE A 299 17.01 5.46 12.49
C PHE A 299 16.96 6.99 12.45
N GLU A 300 17.78 7.68 13.26
CA GLU A 300 17.81 9.13 13.33
C GLU A 300 18.30 9.79 12.04
N ARG A 301 19.09 9.09 11.22
CA ARG A 301 19.49 9.59 9.90
C ARG A 301 18.28 9.86 9.01
N TRP A 302 17.28 8.97 9.02
CA TRP A 302 16.02 9.18 8.32
C TRP A 302 15.09 10.13 9.07
N TRP A 303 14.89 9.92 10.38
CA TRP A 303 13.98 10.73 11.19
C TRP A 303 14.36 12.23 11.21
N GLY A 304 15.65 12.53 11.14
CA GLY A 304 16.16 13.90 11.04
C GLY A 304 16.07 14.53 9.64
N GLY A 305 15.78 13.76 8.59
CA GLY A 305 15.79 14.18 7.19
C GLY A 305 14.61 15.05 6.79
N HIS A 306 14.45 16.23 7.40
CA HIS A 306 13.27 17.08 7.20
C HIS A 306 13.20 17.71 5.80
N VAL A 307 12.08 17.57 5.12
CA VAL A 307 11.81 18.21 3.82
C VAL A 307 10.83 19.38 3.92
N VAL A 308 10.61 20.07 2.80
CA VAL A 308 9.75 21.23 2.68
C VAL A 308 8.64 20.95 1.66
N LEU A 309 7.44 21.48 1.91
CA LEU A 309 6.31 21.41 1.00
C LEU A 309 5.97 22.80 0.46
N GLY A 310 5.43 22.88 -0.75
CA GLY A 310 4.85 24.11 -1.27
C GLY A 310 3.63 24.47 -0.43
N GLY A 311 3.43 25.76 -0.15
CA GLY A 311 2.28 26.22 0.63
C GLY A 311 0.95 25.81 -0.01
N GLU A 312 0.87 25.86 -1.34
CA GLU A 312 -0.30 25.41 -2.09
C GLU A 312 -0.50 23.88 -1.99
N GLU A 313 0.58 23.10 -2.07
CA GLU A 313 0.53 21.63 -1.94
C GLU A 313 -0.05 21.20 -0.59
N ILE A 314 0.52 21.70 0.53
CA ILE A 314 0.05 21.30 1.86
C ILE A 314 -1.35 21.84 2.15
N GLN A 315 -1.68 23.02 1.64
CA GLN A 315 -3.02 23.60 1.81
C GLN A 315 -4.05 22.76 1.06
N TYR A 316 -3.75 22.34 -0.17
CA TYR A 316 -4.59 21.42 -0.94
C TYR A 316 -4.79 20.12 -0.17
N ILE A 317 -3.73 19.51 0.36
CA ILE A 317 -3.79 18.27 1.13
C ILE A 317 -4.69 18.42 2.36
N VAL A 318 -4.49 19.48 3.17
CA VAL A 318 -5.27 19.67 4.40
C VAL A 318 -6.73 20.00 4.10
N ASP A 319 -7.01 20.90 3.15
CA ASP A 319 -8.37 21.31 2.81
C ASP A 319 -9.18 20.17 2.22
N ASN A 320 -8.58 19.44 1.28
CA ASN A 320 -9.31 18.48 0.48
C ASN A 320 -9.34 17.09 1.11
N LEU A 321 -8.26 16.69 1.80
CA LEU A 321 -8.13 15.33 2.32
C LEU A 321 -8.51 15.30 3.80
N PHE A 322 -7.67 15.88 4.67
CA PHE A 322 -7.82 15.76 6.12
C PHE A 322 -9.07 16.44 6.67
N VAL A 323 -9.31 17.69 6.26
CA VAL A 323 -10.47 18.46 6.74
C VAL A 323 -11.71 18.17 5.89
N GLY A 324 -11.57 18.14 4.56
CA GLY A 324 -12.70 18.03 3.65
C GLY A 324 -13.16 16.62 3.30
N ASN A 325 -12.33 15.58 3.48
CA ASN A 325 -12.60 14.19 3.12
C ASN A 325 -13.18 14.02 1.70
N ARG A 326 -12.63 14.78 0.75
CA ARG A 326 -13.15 14.94 -0.62
C ARG A 326 -12.70 13.81 -1.57
N LEU A 327 -11.62 13.10 -1.25
CA LEU A 327 -11.13 11.99 -2.07
C LEU A 327 -12.07 10.78 -2.00
N SER A 328 -12.42 10.32 -0.80
CA SER A 328 -13.37 9.21 -0.61
C SER A 328 -14.82 9.57 -0.93
N THR A 329 -15.11 10.81 -1.32
CA THR A 329 -16.45 11.26 -1.73
C THR A 329 -16.49 11.75 -3.18
N ALA A 330 -15.42 11.48 -3.96
CA ALA A 330 -15.29 11.85 -5.37
C ALA A 330 -15.57 13.34 -5.65
N GLN A 331 -15.20 14.23 -4.74
CA GLN A 331 -15.45 15.68 -4.84
C GLN A 331 -14.28 16.47 -5.45
N LEU A 332 -13.17 15.80 -5.74
CA LEU A 332 -11.99 16.43 -6.33
C LEU A 332 -12.12 16.50 -7.85
N VAL A 333 -11.71 17.64 -8.40
CA VAL A 333 -11.71 17.92 -9.83
C VAL A 333 -10.38 18.58 -10.15
N THR A 334 -9.68 18.06 -11.15
CA THR A 334 -8.42 18.59 -11.68
C THR A 334 -8.65 19.91 -12.41
N ARG A 335 -7.57 20.66 -12.68
CA ARG A 335 -7.63 21.96 -13.39
C ARG A 335 -8.26 21.84 -14.78
N ASP A 336 -8.11 20.70 -15.45
CA ASP A 336 -8.69 20.41 -16.76
C ASP A 336 -10.13 19.84 -16.71
N GLY A 337 -10.72 19.70 -15.52
CA GLY A 337 -12.11 19.30 -15.34
C GLY A 337 -12.35 17.81 -15.18
N ARG A 338 -11.31 16.96 -15.15
CA ARG A 338 -11.46 15.53 -14.83
C ARG A 338 -11.79 15.35 -13.35
N ARG A 339 -12.78 14.52 -13.03
CA ARG A 339 -13.12 14.17 -11.65
C ARG A 339 -12.22 13.04 -11.17
N ILE A 340 -11.62 13.20 -10.00
CA ILE A 340 -10.90 12.12 -9.33
C ILE A 340 -11.93 11.32 -8.53
N ASP A 341 -12.34 10.20 -9.11
CA ASP A 341 -13.28 9.24 -8.52
C ASP A 341 -12.58 7.88 -8.43
N LEU A 342 -12.36 7.37 -7.22
CA LEU A 342 -11.64 6.11 -7.03
C LEU A 342 -12.39 4.90 -7.61
N ARG A 343 -13.69 5.04 -7.93
CA ARG A 343 -14.45 4.03 -8.67
C ARG A 343 -13.99 3.89 -10.13
N ASN A 344 -13.15 4.81 -10.62
CA ASN A 344 -12.51 4.71 -11.94
C ASN A 344 -11.26 3.82 -11.93
N VAL A 345 -10.72 3.46 -10.76
CA VAL A 345 -9.61 2.53 -10.67
C VAL A 345 -10.05 1.15 -11.22
N ARG A 346 -9.24 0.55 -12.09
CA ARG A 346 -9.51 -0.75 -12.74
C ARG A 346 -8.58 -1.87 -12.29
N SER A 347 -7.54 -1.51 -11.55
CA SER A 347 -6.56 -2.43 -11.03
C SER A 347 -6.93 -2.90 -9.64
N PRO A 348 -6.62 -4.16 -9.28
CA PRO A 348 -6.82 -4.63 -7.92
C PRO A 348 -6.05 -3.77 -6.91
N VAL A 349 -6.73 -3.42 -5.82
CA VAL A 349 -6.19 -2.60 -4.74
C VAL A 349 -6.02 -3.47 -3.50
N VAL A 350 -4.78 -3.58 -3.03
CA VAL A 350 -4.42 -4.23 -1.77
C VAL A 350 -4.23 -3.16 -0.71
N VAL A 351 -5.01 -3.22 0.37
CA VAL A 351 -4.93 -2.30 1.51
C VAL A 351 -4.26 -3.01 2.67
N PHE A 352 -3.04 -2.62 3.03
CA PHE A 352 -2.36 -3.15 4.21
C PHE A 352 -2.46 -2.16 5.37
N CYS A 353 -3.16 -2.55 6.43
CA CYS A 353 -3.41 -1.73 7.62
C CYS A 353 -3.18 -2.51 8.92
N SER A 354 -3.13 -1.82 10.05
CA SER A 354 -2.97 -2.48 11.36
C SER A 354 -3.80 -1.83 12.46
N ARG A 355 -4.35 -2.65 13.38
CA ARG A 355 -5.00 -2.18 14.61
C ARG A 355 -4.02 -1.50 15.59
N GLY A 356 -2.71 -1.74 15.44
CA GLY A 356 -1.66 -1.04 16.18
C GLY A 356 -1.29 0.34 15.60
N ASP A 357 -1.89 0.74 14.47
CA ASP A 357 -1.60 2.01 13.80
C ASP A 357 -2.47 3.14 14.38
N ASP A 358 -1.85 4.05 15.13
CA ASP A 358 -2.49 5.25 15.69
C ASP A 358 -2.60 6.43 14.70
N ILE A 359 -2.03 6.29 13.49
CA ILE A 359 -2.03 7.30 12.43
C ILE A 359 -3.10 6.95 11.40
N THR A 360 -3.04 5.74 10.84
CA THR A 360 -3.97 5.22 9.84
C THR A 360 -4.62 3.91 10.32
N PRO A 361 -5.47 3.97 11.36
CA PRO A 361 -6.15 2.77 11.84
C PRO A 361 -7.09 2.21 10.76
N PRO A 362 -7.55 0.95 10.89
CA PRO A 362 -8.39 0.29 9.88
C PRO A 362 -9.62 1.10 9.42
N PRO A 363 -10.35 1.84 10.29
CA PRO A 363 -11.39 2.75 9.83
C PRO A 363 -10.94 3.78 8.79
N GLN A 364 -9.75 4.37 8.93
CA GLN A 364 -9.24 5.36 7.97
C GLN A 364 -8.69 4.73 6.69
N ALA A 365 -8.11 3.54 6.80
CA ALA A 365 -7.59 2.79 5.66
C ALA A 365 -8.70 2.19 4.79
N LEU A 366 -9.81 1.74 5.40
CA LEU A 366 -10.89 0.99 4.73
C LEU A 366 -12.17 1.81 4.53
N GLY A 367 -12.39 2.89 5.29
CA GLY A 367 -13.65 3.64 5.27
C GLY A 367 -14.03 4.23 3.92
N TRP A 368 -13.06 4.41 3.01
CA TRP A 368 -13.32 4.91 1.66
C TRP A 368 -14.17 3.95 0.82
N ILE A 369 -14.10 2.65 1.10
CA ILE A 369 -14.90 1.62 0.44
C ILE A 369 -16.37 1.90 0.74
N ARG A 370 -16.70 2.12 2.02
CA ARG A 370 -18.05 2.47 2.47
C ARG A 370 -18.50 3.86 2.01
N ASP A 371 -17.56 4.78 1.85
CA ASP A 371 -17.86 6.13 1.38
C ASP A 371 -18.24 6.17 -0.12
N LEU A 372 -17.70 5.25 -0.92
CA LEU A 372 -17.82 5.23 -2.39
C LEU A 372 -18.80 4.18 -2.93
N TYR A 373 -18.99 3.06 -2.23
CA TYR A 373 -19.80 1.95 -2.69
C TYR A 373 -20.98 1.73 -1.74
N GLU A 374 -22.16 1.45 -2.30
CA GLU A 374 -23.37 1.16 -1.50
C GLU A 374 -23.29 -0.22 -0.81
N ASP A 375 -22.86 -1.23 -1.57
CA ASP A 375 -22.74 -2.65 -1.20
C ASP A 375 -21.68 -3.39 -2.06
N GLU A 376 -21.57 -4.72 -1.91
CA GLU A 376 -20.62 -5.53 -2.70
C GLU A 376 -21.01 -5.60 -4.18
N ASN A 377 -22.31 -5.51 -4.49
CA ASN A 377 -22.78 -5.51 -5.87
C ASN A 377 -22.30 -4.26 -6.60
N ASP A 378 -22.19 -3.12 -5.91
CA ASP A 378 -21.63 -1.89 -6.46
C ASP A 378 -20.13 -2.05 -6.74
N ILE A 379 -19.35 -2.66 -5.84
CA ILE A 379 -17.92 -2.99 -6.09
C ILE A 379 -17.78 -3.86 -7.34
N ILE A 380 -18.60 -4.92 -7.44
CA ILE A 380 -18.63 -5.86 -8.56
C ILE A 380 -19.03 -5.14 -9.86
N ALA A 381 -20.03 -4.27 -9.83
CA ALA A 381 -20.52 -3.53 -10.99
C ALA A 381 -19.50 -2.50 -11.53
N ASN A 382 -18.63 -1.99 -10.67
CA ASN A 382 -17.50 -1.14 -11.05
C ASN A 382 -16.25 -1.95 -11.46
N GLU A 383 -16.38 -3.27 -11.58
CA GLU A 383 -15.31 -4.21 -11.92
C GLU A 383 -14.08 -4.11 -10.99
N GLN A 384 -14.30 -3.71 -9.74
CA GLN A 384 -13.23 -3.45 -8.79
C GLN A 384 -12.91 -4.67 -7.93
N THR A 385 -11.62 -4.94 -7.71
CA THR A 385 -11.13 -5.96 -6.79
C THR A 385 -10.41 -5.29 -5.64
N ILE A 386 -10.93 -5.44 -4.42
CA ILE A 386 -10.35 -4.85 -3.22
C ILE A 386 -9.97 -5.98 -2.26
N VAL A 387 -8.69 -6.06 -1.92
CA VAL A 387 -8.16 -6.99 -0.93
C VAL A 387 -7.65 -6.17 0.25
N TYR A 388 -8.01 -6.50 1.48
CA TYR A 388 -7.41 -5.87 2.65
C TYR A 388 -6.74 -6.89 3.55
N CYS A 389 -5.60 -6.51 4.12
CA CYS A 389 -4.89 -7.26 5.14
C CYS A 389 -4.80 -6.40 6.40
N GLN A 390 -5.17 -7.00 7.53
CA GLN A 390 -5.22 -6.32 8.81
C GLN A 390 -4.32 -7.02 9.82
N HIS A 391 -3.24 -6.34 10.23
CA HIS A 391 -2.36 -6.85 11.27
C HIS A 391 -2.81 -6.36 12.65
N ASP A 392 -2.64 -7.16 13.72
CA ASP A 392 -3.20 -6.81 15.03
C ASP A 392 -2.39 -5.77 15.83
N THR A 393 -1.06 -5.80 15.75
CA THR A 393 -0.22 -5.08 16.74
C THR A 393 0.83 -4.15 16.13
N THR A 394 0.91 -4.05 14.82
CA THR A 394 1.99 -3.33 14.14
C THR A 394 1.71 -1.83 14.14
N GLY A 395 2.64 -1.04 14.67
CA GLY A 395 2.55 0.42 14.58
C GLY A 395 2.77 0.92 13.16
N HIS A 396 2.34 2.15 12.86
CA HIS A 396 2.39 2.75 11.52
C HIS A 396 3.67 2.49 10.72
N LEU A 397 4.84 2.82 11.29
CA LEU A 397 6.13 2.61 10.62
C LEU A 397 6.41 1.12 10.39
N GLY A 398 5.98 0.25 11.29
CA GLY A 398 6.22 -1.19 11.15
C GLY A 398 5.48 -1.82 9.97
N ILE A 399 4.51 -1.13 9.35
CA ILE A 399 3.75 -1.60 8.18
C ILE A 399 4.60 -1.57 6.90
N PHE A 400 5.48 -0.56 6.75
CA PHE A 400 6.27 -0.37 5.53
C PHE A 400 7.78 -0.25 5.78
N VAL A 401 8.22 0.01 7.02
CA VAL A 401 9.62 -0.07 7.41
C VAL A 401 9.91 -1.49 7.85
N SER A 402 10.75 -2.19 7.08
CA SER A 402 11.11 -3.60 7.27
C SER A 402 11.39 -3.96 8.74
N SER A 403 10.34 -4.46 9.37
CA SER A 403 10.31 -5.13 10.66
C SER A 403 10.13 -6.63 10.41
N SER A 404 10.44 -7.48 11.38
CA SER A 404 10.25 -8.93 11.23
C SER A 404 8.81 -9.32 10.88
N VAL A 405 7.85 -8.47 11.25
CA VAL A 405 6.44 -8.60 10.87
C VAL A 405 6.31 -8.25 9.39
N SER A 406 6.35 -6.96 9.01
CA SER A 406 6.12 -6.47 7.63
C SER A 406 6.93 -7.18 6.53
N ARG A 407 8.10 -7.73 6.86
CA ARG A 407 8.87 -8.59 5.94
C ARG A 407 8.06 -9.79 5.44
N LYS A 408 7.31 -10.46 6.32
CA LYS A 408 6.46 -11.60 5.99
C LYS A 408 5.37 -11.17 5.01
N GLU A 409 4.57 -10.16 5.37
CA GLU A 409 3.45 -9.70 4.53
C GLU A 409 3.94 -9.23 3.15
N HIS A 410 5.00 -8.43 3.08
CA HIS A 410 5.52 -7.95 1.79
C HIS A 410 6.11 -9.06 0.91
N THR A 411 6.72 -10.07 1.53
CA THR A 411 7.19 -11.27 0.81
C THR A 411 6.02 -11.99 0.18
N GLU A 412 4.96 -12.22 0.95
CA GLU A 412 3.79 -12.93 0.46
C GLU A 412 3.00 -12.12 -0.58
N PHE A 413 2.82 -10.82 -0.40
CA PHE A 413 2.19 -9.96 -1.42
C PHE A 413 3.00 -9.91 -2.70
N THR A 414 4.32 -9.76 -2.63
CA THR A 414 5.19 -9.76 -3.82
C THR A 414 5.03 -11.07 -4.59
N ALA A 415 5.02 -12.19 -3.86
CA ALA A 415 5.01 -13.50 -4.48
C ALA A 415 3.62 -13.92 -5.01
N ASN A 416 2.56 -13.32 -4.48
CA ASN A 416 1.17 -13.59 -4.87
C ASN A 416 0.51 -12.43 -5.63
N MET A 417 1.25 -11.39 -6.01
CA MET A 417 0.61 -10.25 -6.68
C MET A 417 0.01 -10.62 -8.04
N ASP A 418 0.66 -11.51 -8.78
CA ASP A 418 0.12 -12.02 -10.03
C ASP A 418 -1.17 -12.82 -9.82
N TYR A 419 -1.41 -13.36 -8.62
CA TYR A 419 -2.68 -13.97 -8.21
C TYR A 419 -3.72 -12.88 -7.91
N ILE A 420 -3.36 -11.84 -7.18
CA ILE A 420 -4.28 -10.74 -6.85
C ILE A 420 -4.75 -10.01 -8.12
N ASP A 421 -3.86 -9.84 -9.12
CA ASP A 421 -4.17 -9.14 -10.38
C ASP A 421 -5.33 -9.76 -11.19
N VAL A 422 -5.54 -11.05 -10.98
CA VAL A 422 -6.48 -11.90 -11.72
C VAL A 422 -7.65 -12.35 -10.87
N MET A 423 -7.67 -11.98 -9.59
CA MET A 423 -8.81 -12.19 -8.73
C MET A 423 -10.05 -11.51 -9.32
N PRO A 424 -11.22 -12.17 -9.22
CA PRO A 424 -12.45 -11.56 -9.67
C PRO A 424 -12.82 -10.34 -8.81
N PRO A 425 -13.62 -9.42 -9.36
CA PRO A 425 -14.12 -8.26 -8.62
C PRO A 425 -14.94 -8.64 -7.39
N GLY A 426 -14.75 -7.88 -6.33
CA GLY A 426 -15.31 -8.14 -5.00
C GLY A 426 -14.45 -7.57 -3.88
N LEU A 427 -14.93 -7.75 -2.65
CA LEU A 427 -14.25 -7.39 -1.41
C LEU A 427 -13.70 -8.67 -0.75
N TYR A 428 -12.42 -8.65 -0.42
CA TYR A 428 -11.72 -9.79 0.17
C TYR A 428 -10.87 -9.35 1.37
N GLU A 429 -10.88 -10.15 2.42
CA GLU A 429 -9.88 -10.09 3.48
C GLU A 429 -8.81 -11.13 3.22
N THR A 430 -7.55 -10.79 3.47
CA THR A 430 -6.45 -11.73 3.39
C THR A 430 -5.71 -11.90 4.71
N THR A 431 -5.44 -13.17 5.03
CA THR A 431 -4.74 -13.61 6.23
C THR A 431 -3.55 -14.47 5.84
N ILE A 432 -2.46 -14.39 6.61
CA ILE A 432 -1.25 -15.15 6.34
C ILE A 432 -1.04 -16.23 7.39
N THR A 433 -1.32 -17.48 7.04
CA THR A 433 -1.20 -18.67 7.90
C THR A 433 0.15 -19.37 7.70
N HIS A 434 0.62 -20.13 8.69
CA HIS A 434 1.84 -20.95 8.54
C HIS A 434 1.47 -22.21 7.74
N ALA A 435 2.38 -22.69 6.90
CA ALA A 435 2.15 -23.89 6.08
C ALA A 435 1.86 -25.13 6.93
N ASP A 436 2.48 -25.23 8.12
CA ASP A 436 2.33 -26.33 9.07
C ASP A 436 0.99 -26.35 9.83
N ASP A 437 0.23 -25.25 9.82
CA ASP A 437 -1.08 -25.17 10.49
C ASP A 437 -2.19 -25.89 9.68
N HIS A 438 -1.85 -26.43 8.51
CA HIS A 438 -2.73 -27.15 7.61
C HIS A 438 -2.42 -28.66 7.63
N ASP A 439 -3.44 -29.49 7.89
CA ASP A 439 -3.31 -30.95 7.90
C ASP A 439 -3.24 -31.54 6.46
N GLU A 440 -2.30 -32.45 6.29
CA GLU A 440 -2.11 -33.45 5.22
C GLU A 440 -1.65 -32.98 3.81
N GLY A 441 -0.40 -33.37 3.47
CA GLY A 441 -0.19 -34.21 2.29
C GLY A 441 0.56 -33.66 1.08
N GLU A 442 0.96 -32.38 1.00
CA GLU A 442 1.65 -31.85 -0.20
C GLU A 442 2.86 -30.96 0.11
N LEU A 443 3.84 -31.00 -0.79
CA LEU A 443 5.06 -30.18 -0.77
C LEU A 443 4.71 -28.70 -0.91
N ILE A 444 4.48 -28.03 0.22
CA ILE A 444 4.43 -26.57 0.25
C ILE A 444 5.88 -26.08 0.17
N GLU A 445 6.25 -25.45 -0.95
CA GLU A 445 7.62 -24.94 -1.16
C GLU A 445 7.97 -23.74 -0.25
N ARG A 446 7.01 -23.23 0.55
CA ARG A 446 7.13 -22.00 1.34
C ARG A 446 6.53 -22.16 2.74
N ASP A 447 7.06 -21.36 3.66
CA ASP A 447 6.69 -21.40 5.08
C ASP A 447 5.31 -20.79 5.38
N TYR A 448 4.73 -20.01 4.45
CA TYR A 448 3.48 -19.26 4.64
C TYR A 448 2.54 -19.34 3.43
N LEU A 449 1.24 -19.21 3.70
CA LEU A 449 0.17 -19.19 2.70
C LEU A 449 -0.68 -17.92 2.86
N LEU A 450 -1.04 -17.29 1.73
CA LEU A 450 -2.05 -16.23 1.68
C LEU A 450 -3.43 -16.84 1.39
N GLU A 451 -4.35 -16.65 2.33
CA GLU A 451 -5.75 -17.05 2.18
C GLU A 451 -6.61 -15.82 1.89
N PHE A 452 -7.63 -15.94 1.03
CA PHE A 452 -8.53 -14.84 0.69
C PHE A 452 -9.99 -15.19 1.04
N ALA A 453 -10.51 -14.59 2.10
CA ALA A 453 -11.91 -14.73 2.47
C ALA A 453 -12.74 -13.64 1.79
N PRO A 454 -13.79 -13.98 1.01
CA PRO A 454 -14.75 -12.98 0.55
C PRO A 454 -15.45 -12.35 1.76
N ARG A 455 -15.69 -11.03 1.71
CA ARG A 455 -16.32 -10.27 2.80
C ARG A 455 -17.51 -9.47 2.31
N ASP A 456 -18.42 -9.20 3.25
CA ASP A 456 -19.57 -8.32 3.03
C ASP A 456 -19.42 -6.98 3.77
N PHE A 457 -20.36 -6.07 3.53
CA PHE A 457 -20.40 -4.72 4.09
C PHE A 457 -20.81 -4.74 5.56
N ASP A 458 -21.51 -5.77 6.03
CA ASP A 458 -21.83 -5.93 7.45
C ASP A 458 -20.55 -6.24 8.25
N GLU A 459 -19.65 -7.05 7.67
CA GLU A 459 -18.31 -7.31 8.21
C GLU A 459 -17.41 -6.08 8.09
N LEU A 460 -17.40 -5.40 6.93
CA LEU A 460 -16.64 -4.16 6.73
C LEU A 460 -17.07 -3.06 7.72
N ASP A 461 -18.38 -2.87 7.94
CA ASP A 461 -18.92 -1.84 8.82
C ASP A 461 -18.53 -2.09 10.29
N ARG A 462 -18.23 -3.34 10.70
CA ARG A 462 -17.66 -3.65 12.03
C ARG A 462 -16.23 -3.12 12.17
N GLU A 463 -15.43 -3.18 11.11
CA GLU A 463 -14.06 -2.67 11.11
C GLU A 463 -14.01 -1.15 10.91
N VAL A 464 -14.89 -0.59 10.08
CA VAL A 464 -14.94 0.86 9.79
C VAL A 464 -15.61 1.64 10.93
N MET A 465 -16.55 1.03 11.64
CA MET A 465 -17.29 1.64 12.76
C MET A 465 -17.94 2.98 12.39
N HIS A 466 -18.59 3.03 11.24
CA HIS A 466 -19.17 4.26 10.70
C HIS A 466 -20.28 4.84 11.62
N LYS A 467 -20.18 6.14 11.92
CA LYS A 467 -21.18 6.89 12.72
C LYS A 467 -21.64 8.14 11.96
N PRO A 468 -22.90 8.18 11.49
CA PRO A 468 -23.41 9.34 10.72
C PRO A 468 -23.37 10.67 11.49
N GLU A 469 -23.44 10.63 12.82
CA GLU A 469 -23.30 11.85 13.62
C GLU A 469 -21.88 12.43 13.58
N ASP A 470 -20.86 11.58 13.53
CA ASP A 470 -19.47 12.03 13.46
C ASP A 470 -19.19 12.67 12.11
N ASP A 471 -19.70 12.09 11.02
CA ASP A 471 -19.65 12.69 9.68
C ASP A 471 -20.19 14.13 9.69
N ARG A 472 -21.30 14.37 10.38
CA ARG A 472 -21.87 15.72 10.50
C ARG A 472 -21.00 16.64 11.35
N ARG A 473 -20.37 16.13 12.42
CA ARG A 473 -19.40 16.90 13.23
C ARG A 473 -18.19 17.31 12.39
N PHE A 474 -17.61 16.38 11.62
CA PHE A 474 -16.50 16.68 10.72
C PHE A 474 -16.90 17.58 9.54
N ALA A 475 -18.10 17.42 8.98
CA ALA A 475 -18.62 18.35 7.98
C ALA A 475 -18.77 19.78 8.54
N THR A 476 -19.11 19.90 9.83
CA THR A 476 -19.18 21.20 10.54
C THR A 476 -17.79 21.82 10.64
N VAL A 477 -16.77 21.01 10.98
CA VAL A 477 -15.36 21.44 10.96
C VAL A 477 -14.95 21.92 9.58
N ALA A 478 -15.31 21.20 8.52
CA ALA A 478 -14.98 21.58 7.15
C ALA A 478 -15.54 22.97 6.78
N ARG A 479 -16.80 23.25 7.13
CA ARG A 479 -17.40 24.58 6.92
C ARG A 479 -16.74 25.68 7.73
N ILE A 480 -16.44 25.43 9.00
CA ILE A 480 -15.75 26.39 9.86
C ILE A 480 -14.33 26.65 9.37
N SER A 481 -13.65 25.61 8.88
CA SER A 481 -12.33 25.72 8.26
C SER A 481 -12.34 26.62 7.03
N GLU A 482 -13.32 26.44 6.13
CA GLU A 482 -13.51 27.30 4.95
C GLU A 482 -13.69 28.77 5.35
N ILE A 483 -14.54 29.03 6.37
CA ILE A 483 -14.77 30.38 6.90
C ILE A 483 -13.48 30.98 7.49
N ASN A 484 -12.81 30.27 8.38
CA ASN A 484 -11.61 30.76 9.08
C ASN A 484 -10.44 30.99 8.12
N LEU A 485 -10.25 30.10 7.14
CA LEU A 485 -9.26 30.28 6.08
C LEU A 485 -9.56 31.53 5.24
N GLY A 486 -10.83 31.75 4.88
CA GLY A 486 -11.27 32.96 4.18
C GLY A 486 -10.98 34.24 4.98
N LEU A 487 -11.30 34.25 6.27
CA LEU A 487 -11.01 35.37 7.17
C LEU A 487 -9.51 35.63 7.29
N TYR A 488 -8.69 34.58 7.46
CA TYR A 488 -7.24 34.70 7.52
C TYR A 488 -6.68 35.32 6.22
N ARG A 489 -7.10 34.80 5.06
CA ARG A 489 -6.66 35.30 3.74
C ARG A 489 -7.04 36.74 3.50
N LEU A 490 -8.22 37.16 3.97
CA LEU A 490 -8.71 38.52 3.78
C LEU A 490 -8.02 39.52 4.71
N TYR A 491 -7.88 39.19 6.00
CA TYR A 491 -7.50 40.16 7.03
C TYR A 491 -6.04 40.08 7.48
N MET A 492 -5.41 38.90 7.43
CA MET A 492 -4.07 38.68 8.01
C MET A 492 -2.99 38.39 6.97
N GLN A 493 -3.30 37.54 5.99
CA GLN A 493 -2.33 37.09 4.98
C GLN A 493 -1.63 38.25 4.23
N PRO A 494 -2.30 39.33 3.80
CA PRO A 494 -1.63 40.41 3.07
C PRO A 494 -0.53 41.08 3.89
N TRP A 495 -0.78 41.30 5.19
CA TRP A 495 0.19 41.88 6.12
C TRP A 495 1.36 40.93 6.37
N LEU A 496 1.06 39.64 6.54
CA LEU A 496 2.09 38.64 6.78
C LEU A 496 3.03 38.51 5.57
N LYS A 497 2.47 38.39 4.35
CA LYS A 497 3.25 38.35 3.10
C LYS A 497 4.05 39.62 2.85
N ALA A 498 3.59 40.79 3.34
CA ALA A 498 4.32 42.04 3.21
C ALA A 498 5.56 42.11 4.14
N VAL A 499 5.52 41.43 5.29
CA VAL A 499 6.61 41.45 6.29
C VAL A 499 7.58 40.28 6.09
N MET A 500 7.08 39.14 5.64
CA MET A 500 7.88 37.93 5.50
C MET A 500 8.80 37.99 4.28
N THR A 501 10.08 37.67 4.50
CA THR A 501 11.13 37.60 3.47
C THR A 501 11.71 36.18 3.39
N PRO A 502 12.38 35.81 2.28
CA PRO A 502 13.10 34.55 2.18
C PRO A 502 14.15 34.35 3.30
N GLU A 503 14.82 35.42 3.72
CA GLU A 503 15.80 35.41 4.81
C GLU A 503 15.16 35.09 6.16
N ALA A 504 14.05 35.77 6.46
CA ALA A 504 13.28 35.55 7.68
C ALA A 504 12.73 34.12 7.73
N ALA A 505 12.15 33.63 6.63
CA ALA A 505 11.68 32.25 6.51
C ALA A 505 12.80 31.22 6.73
N ARG A 506 13.99 31.44 6.12
CA ARG A 506 15.17 30.59 6.36
C ARG A 506 15.67 30.65 7.81
N TRP A 507 15.51 31.78 8.49
CA TRP A 507 15.88 31.91 9.90
C TRP A 507 14.89 31.16 10.79
N ILE A 508 13.58 31.35 10.62
CA ILE A 508 12.52 30.64 11.36
C ILE A 508 12.70 29.12 11.23
N ARG A 509 12.90 28.61 10.00
CA ARG A 509 13.12 27.19 9.73
C ARG A 509 14.33 26.63 10.48
N ARG A 510 15.44 27.38 10.50
CA ARG A 510 16.68 27.00 11.22
C ARG A 510 16.52 27.04 12.74
N MET A 511 15.62 27.90 13.24
CA MET A 511 15.31 28.04 14.67
C MET A 511 14.19 27.10 15.14
N HIS A 512 13.63 26.28 14.25
CA HIS A 512 12.63 25.30 14.64
C HIS A 512 13.19 24.37 15.74
N PRO A 513 12.47 24.15 16.87
CA PRO A 513 12.99 23.44 18.03
C PRO A 513 13.59 22.05 17.71
N ILE A 514 12.93 21.29 16.84
CA ILE A 514 13.42 19.96 16.43
C ILE A 514 14.80 20.07 15.76
N ARG A 515 15.00 21.00 14.82
CA ARG A 515 16.30 21.19 14.14
C ARG A 515 17.37 21.70 15.09
N LEU A 516 17.02 22.56 16.04
CA LEU A 516 17.95 23.00 17.09
C LEU A 516 18.42 21.81 17.92
N GLY A 517 17.55 20.84 18.23
CA GLY A 517 17.92 19.60 18.93
C GLY A 517 19.02 18.79 18.24
N TYR A 518 19.05 18.76 16.90
CA TYR A 518 20.14 18.14 16.14
C TYR A 518 21.39 19.05 16.10
N LYS A 519 21.20 20.35 15.84
CA LYS A 519 22.32 21.27 15.61
C LYS A 519 23.12 21.58 16.87
N LEU A 520 22.47 21.73 18.02
CA LEU A 520 23.11 22.11 19.28
C LEU A 520 23.99 20.99 19.85
N LEU A 521 23.69 19.73 19.52
CA LEU A 521 24.48 18.56 19.88
C LEU A 521 25.23 18.09 18.63
N SER A 522 26.24 18.86 18.22
CA SER A 522 27.10 18.56 17.06
C SER A 522 28.46 19.21 17.26
N ASP A 523 29.45 18.86 16.44
CA ASP A 523 30.82 19.42 16.51
C ASP A 523 30.88 20.93 16.23
N ARG A 524 29.78 21.53 15.75
CA ARG A 524 29.63 22.98 15.64
C ARG A 524 29.44 23.66 17.00
N ASN A 525 29.16 22.92 18.07
CA ASN A 525 29.09 23.42 19.43
C ASN A 525 30.44 23.18 20.15
N PRO A 526 31.19 24.23 20.54
CA PRO A 526 32.46 24.07 21.23
C PRO A 526 32.39 23.22 22.52
N LEU A 527 31.22 23.17 23.17
CA LEU A 527 31.02 22.38 24.39
C LEU A 527 31.06 20.86 24.15
N THR A 528 30.85 20.39 22.92
CA THR A 528 30.87 18.95 22.60
C THR A 528 32.23 18.45 22.14
N VAL A 529 33.20 19.34 21.87
CA VAL A 529 34.54 19.02 21.36
C VAL A 529 35.31 18.02 22.24
N PRO A 530 35.22 18.04 23.59
CA PRO A 530 35.91 17.05 24.42
C PRO A 530 35.27 15.65 24.41
N LEU A 531 34.00 15.53 24.01
CA LEU A 531 33.21 14.30 24.17
C LEU A 531 33.82 13.08 23.46
N PRO A 532 34.30 13.15 22.20
CA PRO A 532 34.85 11.97 21.51
C PRO A 532 36.05 11.38 22.25
N VAL A 533 36.93 12.24 22.79
CA VAL A 533 38.13 11.81 23.51
C VAL A 533 37.73 11.16 24.85
N MET A 534 36.79 11.76 25.57
CA MET A 534 36.28 11.19 26.83
C MET A 534 35.53 9.87 26.59
N ALA A 535 34.70 9.80 25.55
CA ALA A 535 33.95 8.61 25.17
C ALA A 535 34.88 7.46 24.80
N GLU A 536 35.94 7.71 24.04
CA GLU A 536 36.93 6.69 23.68
C GLU A 536 37.68 6.16 24.91
N GLN A 537 38.10 7.05 25.83
CA GLN A 537 38.72 6.64 27.09
C GLN A 537 37.78 5.77 27.93
N ILE A 538 36.49 6.12 27.99
CA ILE A 538 35.48 5.34 28.71
C ILE A 538 35.25 3.99 28.03
N ARG A 539 35.18 3.91 26.69
CA ARG A 539 35.03 2.63 25.97
C ARG A 539 36.20 1.69 26.25
N GLN A 540 37.42 2.21 26.36
CA GLN A 540 38.61 1.41 26.68
C GLN A 540 38.64 0.89 28.12
N SER A 541 37.97 1.57 29.04
CA SER A 541 37.95 1.24 30.47
C SER A 541 36.53 1.28 31.04
N ARG A 542 35.57 0.66 30.36
CA ARG A 542 34.15 0.68 30.72
C ARG A 542 33.87 -0.16 31.96
N HIS A 543 33.11 0.38 32.92
CA HIS A 543 32.72 -0.30 34.17
C HIS A 543 31.19 -0.41 34.30
N PRO A 544 30.54 -1.35 33.58
CA PRO A 544 29.11 -1.52 33.66
C PRO A 544 28.70 -2.17 34.99
N VAL A 545 27.58 -1.72 35.57
CA VAL A 545 26.96 -2.38 36.72
C VAL A 545 25.99 -3.48 36.27
N GLY A 546 25.90 -4.56 37.05
CA GLY A 546 24.93 -5.63 36.82
C GLY A 546 23.49 -5.22 37.16
N GLU A 547 22.51 -5.98 36.66
CA GLU A 547 21.09 -5.77 36.94
C GLU A 547 20.72 -5.99 38.41
N ASP A 548 21.59 -6.66 39.17
CA ASP A 548 21.48 -6.90 40.60
C ASP A 548 21.84 -5.67 41.47
N ASN A 549 22.36 -4.60 40.87
CA ASN A 549 22.63 -3.35 41.56
C ASN A 549 21.32 -2.63 41.97
N LEU A 550 21.15 -2.39 43.28
CA LEU A 550 19.96 -1.74 43.85
C LEU A 550 19.62 -0.39 43.19
N PHE A 551 20.62 0.45 42.92
CA PHE A 551 20.40 1.78 42.35
C PHE A 551 20.02 1.72 40.88
N LYS A 552 20.55 0.73 40.14
CA LYS A 552 20.12 0.46 38.77
C LYS A 552 18.67 0.01 38.71
N ALA A 553 18.24 -0.84 39.66
CA ALA A 553 16.84 -1.22 39.77
C ALA A 553 15.93 -0.01 40.08
N VAL A 554 16.36 0.88 40.98
CA VAL A 554 15.64 2.14 41.27
C VAL A 554 15.59 3.06 40.06
N GLU A 555 16.68 3.18 39.27
CA GLU A 555 16.71 3.94 38.01
C GLU A 555 15.62 3.45 37.04
N THR A 556 15.54 2.13 36.84
CA THR A 556 14.53 1.50 35.98
C THR A 556 13.11 1.78 36.49
N MET A 557 12.87 1.63 37.81
CA MET A 557 11.56 1.95 38.40
C MET A 557 11.16 3.42 38.20
N VAL A 558 12.09 4.35 38.38
CA VAL A 558 11.85 5.78 38.14
C VAL A 558 11.54 6.04 36.67
N SER A 559 12.30 5.42 35.76
CA SER A 559 12.04 5.53 34.33
C SER A 559 10.65 4.99 33.97
N ASP A 560 10.26 3.83 34.49
CA ASP A 560 8.93 3.25 34.25
C ASP A 560 7.81 4.12 34.82
N GLN A 561 8.03 4.78 35.97
CA GLN A 561 7.10 5.74 36.53
C GLN A 561 6.96 7.00 35.67
N ILE A 562 8.05 7.51 35.08
CA ILE A 562 8.02 8.64 34.14
C ILE A 562 7.24 8.25 32.88
N VAL A 563 7.53 7.08 32.31
CA VAL A 563 6.80 6.54 31.14
C VAL A 563 5.31 6.41 31.46
N THR A 564 4.96 5.87 32.63
CA THR A 564 3.58 5.72 33.07
C THR A 564 2.89 7.08 33.25
N GLY A 565 3.56 8.06 33.86
CA GLY A 565 3.04 9.41 34.02
C GLY A 565 2.80 10.14 32.68
N LEU A 566 3.73 10.00 31.73
CA LEU A 566 3.60 10.58 30.39
C LEU A 566 2.50 9.89 29.56
N ASN A 567 2.34 8.58 29.70
CA ASN A 567 1.23 7.85 29.09
C ASN A 567 -0.11 8.29 29.69
N ALA A 568 -0.22 8.42 31.02
CA ALA A 568 -1.43 8.92 31.67
C ALA A 568 -1.78 10.35 31.22
N PHE A 569 -0.78 11.23 31.06
CA PHE A 569 -0.99 12.56 30.49
C PHE A 569 -1.50 12.49 29.04
N ARG A 570 -0.89 11.65 28.20
CA ARG A 570 -1.34 11.42 26.81
C ARG A 570 -2.80 10.99 26.81
N ASP A 571 -3.17 9.97 27.57
CA ASP A 571 -4.51 9.40 27.57
C ASP A 571 -5.55 10.42 28.06
N ALA A 572 -5.20 11.25 29.06
CA ALA A 572 -6.04 12.34 29.55
C ALA A 572 -6.20 13.46 28.51
N ARG A 573 -5.11 13.88 27.85
CA ARG A 573 -5.11 14.88 26.78
C ARG A 573 -5.97 14.41 25.61
N ASP A 574 -5.80 13.17 25.19
CA ASP A 574 -6.46 12.60 24.04
C ASP A 574 -7.97 12.45 24.29
N SER A 575 -8.34 11.96 25.48
CA SER A 575 -9.74 11.93 25.93
C SER A 575 -10.37 13.32 26.01
N ALA A 576 -9.65 14.32 26.51
CA ALA A 576 -10.16 15.69 26.59
C ALA A 576 -10.33 16.31 25.20
N THR A 577 -9.39 16.04 24.29
CA THR A 577 -9.43 16.52 22.90
C THR A 577 -10.65 15.96 22.17
N GLU A 578 -10.89 14.65 22.28
CA GLU A 578 -12.07 14.01 21.68
C GLU A 578 -13.37 14.56 22.27
N ARG A 579 -13.49 14.65 23.61
CA ARG A 579 -14.70 15.20 24.25
C ARG A 579 -14.99 16.62 23.82
N LEU A 580 -13.98 17.50 23.85
CA LEU A 580 -14.14 18.89 23.41
C LEU A 580 -14.55 18.96 21.93
N PHE A 581 -13.96 18.12 21.07
CA PHE A 581 -14.35 18.04 19.67
C PHE A 581 -15.83 17.67 19.53
N MET A 582 -16.27 16.62 20.22
CA MET A 582 -17.66 16.15 20.19
C MET A 582 -18.63 17.20 20.74
N ASP A 583 -18.26 17.87 21.83
CA ASP A 583 -19.07 18.88 22.51
C ASP A 583 -19.16 20.19 21.73
N ILE A 584 -18.12 20.58 21.00
CA ILE A 584 -18.13 21.81 20.18
C ILE A 584 -18.89 21.54 18.88
N TYR A 585 -18.44 20.54 18.10
CA TYR A 585 -18.95 20.29 16.76
C TYR A 585 -20.25 19.48 16.73
N GLY A 586 -20.66 18.92 17.87
CA GLY A 586 -21.95 18.26 18.07
C GLY A 586 -23.10 19.23 18.38
N GLN A 587 -22.85 20.52 18.59
CA GLN A 587 -23.90 21.49 18.95
C GLN A 587 -24.89 21.71 17.81
N PRO A 588 -26.20 21.47 18.01
CA PRO A 588 -27.20 21.67 16.96
C PRO A 588 -27.24 23.11 16.42
N LEU A 589 -27.03 24.11 17.29
CA LEU A 589 -26.99 25.52 16.89
C LEU A 589 -25.80 25.82 15.96
N LEU A 590 -24.61 25.27 16.27
CA LEU A 590 -23.43 25.45 15.43
C LEU A 590 -23.62 24.77 14.08
N GLN A 591 -24.11 23.51 14.09
CA GLN A 591 -24.41 22.75 12.88
C GLN A 591 -25.47 23.46 12.02
N ALA A 592 -26.51 24.03 12.62
CA ALA A 592 -27.52 24.83 11.93
C ALA A 592 -26.93 26.12 11.34
N ALA A 593 -26.07 26.82 12.11
CA ALA A 593 -25.42 28.06 11.66
C ALA A 593 -24.54 27.87 10.41
N VAL A 594 -23.95 26.68 10.23
CA VAL A 594 -23.18 26.33 9.03
C VAL A 594 -23.99 25.57 7.97
N GLY A 595 -25.31 25.44 8.15
CA GLY A 595 -26.22 24.86 7.16
C GLY A 595 -26.26 23.32 7.11
N LEU A 596 -25.92 22.63 8.20
CA LEU A 596 -25.89 21.16 8.29
C LEU A 596 -26.98 20.58 9.21
N TYR A 597 -27.90 21.41 9.71
CA TYR A 597 -28.97 21.00 10.63
C TYR A 597 -30.25 21.83 10.39
N GLY A 598 -31.43 21.26 10.68
CA GLY A 598 -32.74 21.93 10.55
C GLY A 598 -33.33 21.95 9.14
N ASP A 599 -33.80 20.80 8.63
CA ASP A 599 -34.37 20.56 7.29
C ASP A 599 -33.46 20.84 6.07
N ALA A 600 -32.23 21.30 6.30
CA ALA A 600 -31.19 21.30 5.28
C ALA A 600 -30.89 19.86 4.85
N HIS A 601 -31.33 19.48 3.65
CA HIS A 601 -31.07 18.17 3.02
C HIS A 601 -29.59 18.03 2.61
N VAL A 602 -28.66 18.17 3.55
CA VAL A 602 -27.24 17.93 3.34
C VAL A 602 -26.90 16.58 3.94
N HIS A 603 -27.51 15.51 3.42
CA HIS A 603 -26.92 14.20 3.57
C HIS A 603 -25.58 14.23 2.84
N ARG A 604 -24.53 13.69 3.47
CA ARG A 604 -23.21 13.50 2.85
C ARG A 604 -23.43 12.90 1.46
N ARG A 605 -23.01 13.61 0.41
CA ARG A 605 -23.15 13.13 -0.97
C ARG A 605 -22.35 11.83 -1.07
N ARG A 606 -23.06 10.71 -1.19
CA ARG A 606 -22.47 9.39 -1.43
C ARG A 606 -22.43 9.18 -2.94
N PRO A 607 -21.23 9.14 -3.56
CA PRO A 607 -21.11 8.66 -4.92
C PRO A 607 -21.77 7.28 -5.02
N GLY A 608 -22.52 7.03 -6.09
CA GLY A 608 -23.22 5.75 -6.29
C GLY A 608 -24.71 5.75 -5.96
N ALA A 609 -25.18 6.60 -5.04
CA ALA A 609 -26.61 6.73 -4.73
C ALA A 609 -27.41 7.55 -5.78
N GLU A 610 -26.73 8.08 -6.79
CA GLU A 610 -27.34 8.91 -7.84
C GLU A 610 -28.18 8.03 -8.79
N PRO A 611 -29.36 8.50 -9.25
CA PRO A 611 -30.21 7.72 -10.16
C PRO A 611 -29.50 7.29 -11.44
N GLU A 612 -28.55 8.08 -11.93
CA GLU A 612 -27.74 7.76 -13.11
C GLU A 612 -26.83 6.55 -12.86
N HIS A 613 -26.24 6.45 -11.66
CA HIS A 613 -25.39 5.32 -11.28
C HIS A 613 -26.19 4.03 -11.13
N ARG A 614 -27.38 4.09 -10.51
CA ARG A 614 -28.27 2.93 -10.42
C ARG A 614 -28.66 2.41 -11.81
N ARG A 615 -28.95 3.32 -12.74
CA ARG A 615 -29.21 2.96 -14.16
C ARG A 615 -27.98 2.36 -14.84
N PHE A 616 -26.77 2.85 -14.52
CA PHE A 616 -25.53 2.25 -15.01
C PHE A 616 -25.36 0.81 -14.51
N ILE A 617 -25.59 0.55 -13.22
CA ILE A 617 -25.54 -0.81 -12.66
C ILE A 617 -26.57 -1.71 -13.35
N GLU A 618 -27.82 -1.28 -13.44
CA GLU A 618 -28.90 -2.03 -14.12
C GLU A 618 -28.52 -2.36 -15.57
N GLN A 619 -28.02 -1.39 -16.32
CA GLN A 619 -27.57 -1.59 -17.69
C GLN A 619 -26.41 -2.61 -17.78
N ARG A 620 -25.43 -2.54 -16.87
CA ARG A 620 -24.32 -3.50 -16.82
C ARG A 620 -24.80 -4.91 -16.52
N GLN A 621 -25.74 -5.06 -15.59
CA GLN A 621 -26.35 -6.35 -15.31
C GLN A 621 -27.07 -6.89 -16.55
N ASP A 622 -27.82 -6.06 -17.29
CA ASP A 622 -28.50 -6.48 -18.50
C ASP A 622 -27.54 -6.85 -19.65
N GLU A 623 -26.44 -6.11 -19.81
CA GLU A 623 -25.35 -6.45 -20.74
C GLU A 623 -24.75 -7.82 -20.43
N LEU A 624 -24.48 -8.11 -19.16
CA LEU A 624 -23.97 -9.41 -18.71
C LEU A 624 -25.01 -10.53 -18.90
N ARG A 625 -26.30 -10.29 -18.61
CA ARG A 625 -27.39 -11.24 -18.91
C ARG A 625 -27.44 -11.59 -20.39
N ALA A 626 -27.29 -10.60 -21.27
CA ALA A 626 -27.30 -10.80 -22.72
C ALA A 626 -26.08 -11.60 -23.23
N LYS A 627 -24.99 -11.69 -22.45
CA LYS A 627 -23.80 -12.50 -22.74
C LYS A 627 -23.90 -13.94 -22.25
N ILE A 628 -24.85 -14.29 -21.37
CA ILE A 628 -24.96 -15.64 -20.77
C ILE A 628 -24.95 -16.76 -21.83
N ALA A 629 -25.71 -16.56 -22.91
CA ALA A 629 -25.87 -17.52 -24.01
C ALA A 629 -24.93 -17.26 -25.22
N LYS A 630 -23.99 -16.31 -25.11
CA LYS A 630 -23.04 -15.97 -26.16
C LYS A 630 -21.64 -16.48 -25.77
N GLY A 631 -20.89 -16.96 -26.76
CA GLY A 631 -19.56 -17.54 -26.58
C GLY A 631 -19.44 -18.88 -27.30
N GLY A 632 -18.36 -19.60 -27.03
CA GLY A 632 -18.12 -20.96 -27.51
C GLY A 632 -17.56 -21.85 -26.39
N SER A 633 -16.68 -22.77 -26.76
CA SER A 633 -16.14 -23.76 -25.83
C SER A 633 -15.22 -23.18 -24.77
N HIS A 634 -14.44 -22.14 -25.09
CA HIS A 634 -13.56 -21.50 -24.10
C HIS A 634 -14.36 -20.88 -22.96
N GLU A 635 -15.45 -20.17 -23.27
CA GLU A 635 -16.37 -19.62 -22.28
C GLU A 635 -17.06 -20.71 -21.46
N ALA A 636 -17.47 -21.82 -22.09
CA ALA A 636 -18.09 -22.96 -21.40
C ALA A 636 -17.12 -23.64 -20.43
N VAL A 637 -15.88 -23.92 -20.85
CA VAL A 637 -14.87 -24.55 -19.99
C VAL A 637 -14.47 -23.63 -18.85
N MET A 638 -14.24 -22.34 -19.12
CA MET A 638 -13.89 -21.38 -18.07
C MET A 638 -15.02 -21.22 -17.05
N ARG A 639 -16.27 -21.13 -17.52
CA ARG A 639 -17.45 -21.07 -16.64
C ARG A 639 -17.60 -22.32 -15.80
N ALA A 640 -17.40 -23.50 -16.39
CA ALA A 640 -17.41 -24.77 -15.67
C ALA A 640 -16.32 -24.81 -14.58
N LEU A 641 -15.08 -24.43 -14.94
CA LEU A 641 -13.95 -24.39 -14.02
C LEU A 641 -14.21 -23.45 -12.83
N ILE A 642 -14.63 -22.21 -13.08
CA ILE A 642 -14.97 -21.25 -12.01
C ILE A 642 -16.09 -21.79 -11.12
N TYR A 643 -17.11 -22.43 -11.70
CA TYR A 643 -18.21 -23.00 -10.92
C TYR A 643 -17.74 -24.15 -10.01
N ILE A 644 -16.96 -25.10 -10.53
CA ILE A 644 -16.45 -26.26 -9.78
C ILE A 644 -15.60 -25.79 -8.60
N LEU A 645 -14.71 -24.81 -8.84
CA LEU A 645 -13.90 -24.16 -7.82
C LEU A 645 -14.72 -23.32 -6.83
N GLY A 646 -16.02 -23.14 -7.06
CA GLY A 646 -16.97 -22.61 -6.11
C GLY A 646 -17.38 -21.16 -6.27
N GLY A 647 -17.18 -20.58 -7.46
CA GLY A 647 -17.62 -19.22 -7.77
C GLY A 647 -16.88 -18.14 -6.98
N ALA A 648 -15.83 -18.52 -6.25
CA ALA A 648 -14.79 -17.65 -5.71
C ALA A 648 -13.50 -18.47 -5.75
N PRO A 649 -12.53 -18.15 -6.62
CA PRO A 649 -11.19 -18.75 -6.61
C PRO A 649 -10.42 -18.49 -5.28
N ALA A 650 -11.06 -17.84 -4.31
CA ALA A 650 -10.45 -17.08 -3.23
C ALA A 650 -10.02 -17.93 -2.03
N THR A 651 -10.56 -19.13 -1.83
CA THR A 651 -10.27 -19.87 -0.58
C THR A 651 -8.81 -20.34 -0.48
N ASP A 652 -8.07 -20.44 -1.59
CA ASP A 652 -6.69 -20.97 -1.58
C ASP A 652 -5.89 -20.57 -2.83
N GLU A 653 -4.61 -20.23 -2.67
CA GLU A 653 -3.59 -20.08 -3.74
C GLU A 653 -3.63 -21.28 -4.72
N ARG A 654 -3.92 -22.48 -4.21
CA ARG A 654 -4.02 -23.74 -4.99
C ARG A 654 -5.05 -23.67 -6.09
N ASN A 655 -6.27 -23.20 -5.80
CA ASN A 655 -7.39 -23.18 -6.76
C ASN A 655 -7.13 -22.25 -7.94
N PHE A 656 -6.23 -21.28 -7.78
CA PHE A 656 -5.88 -20.35 -8.83
C PHE A 656 -4.62 -20.77 -9.62
N LYS A 657 -3.67 -21.49 -9.00
CA LYS A 657 -2.65 -22.23 -9.78
C LYS A 657 -3.34 -23.14 -10.82
N ARG A 658 -4.46 -23.78 -10.46
CA ARG A 658 -5.35 -24.51 -11.38
C ARG A 658 -5.87 -23.62 -12.52
N LEU A 659 -6.40 -22.44 -12.20
CA LEU A 659 -6.89 -21.48 -13.20
C LEU A 659 -5.77 -20.95 -14.12
N ARG A 660 -4.56 -20.72 -13.62
CA ARG A 660 -3.42 -20.28 -14.44
C ARG A 660 -2.89 -21.41 -15.33
N ALA A 661 -2.84 -22.64 -14.83
CA ALA A 661 -2.46 -23.82 -15.61
C ALA A 661 -3.42 -24.04 -16.80
N SER A 662 -4.71 -23.74 -16.64
CA SER A 662 -5.69 -23.85 -17.72
C SER A 662 -5.41 -22.90 -18.88
N ARG A 663 -4.76 -21.75 -18.66
CA ARG A 663 -4.34 -20.83 -19.75
C ARG A 663 -3.46 -21.52 -20.79
N ALA A 664 -2.50 -22.32 -20.35
CA ALA A 664 -1.54 -22.97 -21.25
C ALA A 664 -2.23 -23.95 -22.22
N ALA A 665 -3.38 -24.49 -21.83
CA ALA A 665 -4.16 -25.45 -22.62
C ALA A 665 -5.32 -24.81 -23.38
N LEU A 666 -6.05 -23.87 -22.78
CA LEU A 666 -7.22 -23.21 -23.37
C LEU A 666 -6.84 -22.14 -24.39
N GLU A 667 -5.82 -21.32 -24.09
CA GLU A 667 -5.41 -20.23 -24.97
C GLU A 667 -3.87 -20.06 -25.03
N PRO A 668 -3.16 -21.03 -25.64
CA PRO A 668 -1.69 -21.01 -25.70
C PRO A 668 -1.11 -19.77 -26.40
N ASN A 669 -1.89 -19.11 -27.27
CA ASN A 669 -1.47 -17.94 -28.03
C ASN A 669 -2.14 -16.63 -27.58
N ALA A 670 -3.01 -16.65 -26.56
CA ALA A 670 -3.67 -15.42 -26.10
C ALA A 670 -2.79 -14.62 -25.14
N LYS A 671 -2.93 -13.29 -25.24
CA LYS A 671 -2.31 -12.39 -24.28
C LYS A 671 -2.95 -12.61 -22.91
N LEU A 672 -2.16 -12.45 -21.84
CA LEU A 672 -2.67 -12.59 -20.47
C LEU A 672 -3.85 -11.64 -20.19
N CYS A 673 -3.90 -10.47 -20.82
CA CYS A 673 -5.03 -9.56 -20.73
C CYS A 673 -6.35 -10.15 -21.29
N ASP A 674 -6.31 -10.92 -22.38
CA ASP A 674 -7.51 -11.53 -22.97
C ASP A 674 -8.02 -12.67 -22.08
N PHE A 675 -7.10 -13.46 -21.53
CA PHE A 675 -7.41 -14.49 -20.54
C PHE A 675 -8.04 -13.89 -19.27
N LYS A 676 -7.46 -12.80 -18.73
CA LYS A 676 -8.03 -12.06 -17.59
C LYS A 676 -9.44 -11.60 -17.87
N ARG A 677 -9.69 -11.05 -19.06
CA ARG A 677 -11.04 -10.63 -19.48
C ARG A 677 -12.01 -11.81 -19.51
N LEU A 678 -11.60 -12.95 -20.09
CA LEU A 678 -12.42 -14.16 -20.14
C LEU A 678 -12.80 -14.66 -18.74
N VAL A 679 -11.82 -14.78 -17.84
CA VAL A 679 -12.04 -15.19 -16.43
C VAL A 679 -13.04 -14.24 -15.76
N ARG A 680 -12.81 -12.93 -15.85
CA ARG A 680 -13.66 -11.91 -15.22
C ARG A 680 -15.09 -11.94 -15.76
N GLU A 681 -15.25 -12.00 -17.09
CA GLU A 681 -16.58 -12.05 -17.71
C GLU A 681 -17.37 -13.31 -17.32
N GLN A 682 -16.74 -14.50 -17.33
CA GLN A 682 -17.42 -15.74 -16.95
C GLN A 682 -17.72 -15.78 -15.44
N PHE A 683 -16.85 -15.22 -14.60
CA PHE A 683 -17.13 -15.04 -13.18
C PHE A 683 -18.38 -14.17 -12.96
N PHE A 684 -18.48 -13.02 -13.63
CA PHE A 684 -19.63 -12.13 -13.50
C PHE A 684 -20.94 -12.79 -13.94
N ILE A 685 -20.91 -13.55 -15.04
CA ILE A 685 -22.07 -14.32 -15.51
C ILE A 685 -22.56 -15.30 -14.44
N LEU A 686 -21.64 -16.02 -13.78
CA LEU A 686 -21.98 -16.96 -12.70
C LEU A 686 -22.49 -16.26 -11.44
N LYS A 687 -21.93 -15.09 -11.10
CA LYS A 687 -22.36 -14.32 -9.92
C LYS A 687 -23.74 -13.71 -10.12
N LEU A 688 -24.04 -13.24 -11.32
CA LEU A 688 -25.29 -12.58 -11.67
C LEU A 688 -26.49 -13.53 -11.71
N ASP A 689 -26.37 -14.66 -12.41
CA ASP A 689 -27.39 -15.70 -12.46
C ASP A 689 -26.73 -17.05 -12.69
N ARG A 690 -26.32 -17.67 -11.58
CA ARG A 690 -25.65 -18.97 -11.57
C ARG A 690 -26.45 -20.05 -12.29
N GLU A 691 -27.77 -20.06 -12.13
CA GLU A 691 -28.61 -21.10 -12.71
C GLU A 691 -28.71 -20.97 -14.24
N GLN A 692 -28.96 -19.77 -14.76
CA GLN A 692 -28.96 -19.54 -16.21
C GLN A 692 -27.58 -19.76 -16.82
N ALA A 693 -26.52 -19.32 -16.13
CA ALA A 693 -25.14 -19.50 -16.56
C ALA A 693 -24.82 -20.97 -16.83
N LEU A 694 -25.22 -21.88 -15.92
CA LEU A 694 -25.02 -23.32 -16.07
C LEU A 694 -25.94 -23.94 -17.13
N LYS A 695 -27.22 -23.54 -17.17
CA LYS A 695 -28.18 -24.01 -18.21
C LYS A 695 -27.75 -23.64 -19.63
N ALA A 696 -26.91 -22.61 -19.80
CA ALA A 696 -26.38 -22.21 -21.10
C ALA A 696 -25.17 -23.04 -21.56
N LEU A 697 -24.52 -23.82 -20.69
CA LEU A 697 -23.34 -24.64 -21.05
C LEU A 697 -23.58 -25.58 -22.25
N PRO A 698 -24.70 -26.33 -22.32
CA PRO A 698 -24.94 -27.21 -23.48
C PRO A 698 -25.10 -26.43 -24.80
N ALA A 699 -25.63 -25.20 -24.73
CA ALA A 699 -25.80 -24.35 -25.91
C ALA A 699 -24.46 -23.77 -26.40
N LEU A 700 -23.54 -23.46 -25.49
CA LEU A 700 -22.19 -22.97 -25.82
C LEU A 700 -21.30 -24.03 -26.46
N LEU A 701 -21.48 -25.30 -26.08
CA LEU A 701 -20.76 -26.45 -26.63
C LEU A 701 -21.41 -27.01 -27.91
N LYS A 702 -22.54 -26.43 -28.34
CA LYS A 702 -23.29 -26.94 -29.50
C LYS A 702 -22.47 -26.84 -30.78
N GLY A 703 -22.28 -27.97 -31.45
CA GLY A 703 -21.52 -28.07 -32.71
C GLY A 703 -20.12 -28.64 -32.54
N GLN A 704 -19.68 -28.91 -31.31
CA GLN A 704 -18.48 -29.70 -31.05
C GLN A 704 -18.74 -31.20 -31.21
N SER A 705 -17.69 -31.91 -31.60
CA SER A 705 -17.63 -33.37 -31.69
C SER A 705 -17.51 -34.00 -30.30
N ASN A 706 -17.82 -35.30 -30.19
CA ASN A 706 -17.65 -36.03 -28.93
C ASN A 706 -16.19 -35.99 -28.44
N ASP A 707 -15.23 -36.11 -29.36
CA ASP A 707 -13.80 -36.09 -29.04
C ASP A 707 -13.36 -34.73 -28.47
N GLU A 708 -13.93 -33.62 -28.95
CA GLU A 708 -13.64 -32.27 -28.41
C GLU A 708 -14.25 -32.07 -27.02
N ILE A 709 -15.48 -32.55 -26.78
CA ILE A 709 -16.12 -32.50 -25.47
C ILE A 709 -15.34 -33.35 -24.46
N ASP A 710 -14.87 -34.52 -24.86
CA ASP A 710 -14.03 -35.39 -24.03
C ASP A 710 -12.67 -34.75 -23.72
N ALA A 711 -12.06 -34.06 -24.69
CA ALA A 711 -10.83 -33.30 -24.46
C ALA A 711 -11.04 -32.15 -23.45
N HIS A 712 -12.18 -31.45 -23.51
CA HIS A 712 -12.51 -30.41 -22.54
C HIS A 712 -12.76 -30.96 -21.13
N MET A 713 -13.42 -32.11 -21.01
CA MET A 713 -13.63 -32.79 -19.73
C MET A 713 -12.33 -33.31 -19.13
N SER A 714 -11.50 -33.99 -19.94
CA SER A 714 -10.15 -34.42 -19.52
C SER A 714 -9.33 -33.22 -19.06
N HIS A 715 -9.42 -32.09 -19.76
CA HIS A 715 -8.72 -30.88 -19.35
C HIS A 715 -9.19 -30.36 -17.98
N LEU A 716 -10.51 -30.33 -17.73
CA LEU A 716 -11.04 -29.95 -16.42
C LEU A 716 -10.54 -30.90 -15.33
N GLU A 717 -10.54 -32.21 -15.57
CA GLU A 717 -10.06 -33.22 -14.62
C GLU A 717 -8.55 -33.11 -14.36
N ASP A 718 -7.74 -32.89 -15.40
CA ASP A 718 -6.29 -32.68 -15.29
C ASP A 718 -5.97 -31.43 -14.46
N VAL A 719 -6.67 -30.33 -14.73
CA VAL A 719 -6.52 -29.07 -13.99
C VAL A 719 -6.95 -29.23 -12.53
N LEU A 720 -8.00 -29.99 -12.26
CA LEU A 720 -8.53 -30.20 -10.92
C LEU A 720 -7.70 -31.20 -10.10
N SER A 721 -7.07 -32.20 -10.74
CA SER A 721 -6.25 -33.24 -10.09
C SER A 721 -4.79 -32.83 -9.83
N ALA A 722 -4.29 -31.77 -10.46
CA ALA A 722 -2.90 -31.31 -10.34
C ALA A 722 -2.48 -30.78 -8.96
N SER A 723 -3.36 -30.78 -7.94
CA SER A 723 -3.09 -30.18 -6.62
C SER A 723 -3.97 -30.79 -5.51
N GLY A 724 -4.05 -32.12 -5.48
CA GLY A 724 -4.68 -32.88 -4.40
C GLY A 724 -6.13 -33.32 -4.65
N GLU A 725 -6.71 -34.04 -3.67
CA GLU A 725 -8.08 -34.54 -3.75
C GLU A 725 -9.12 -33.40 -3.73
N LEU A 726 -10.20 -33.56 -4.52
CA LEU A 726 -11.30 -32.60 -4.55
C LEU A 726 -12.14 -32.72 -3.28
N SER A 727 -12.54 -31.57 -2.71
CA SER A 727 -13.54 -31.56 -1.63
C SER A 727 -14.87 -32.16 -2.11
N GLU A 728 -15.67 -32.72 -1.21
CA GLU A 728 -16.97 -33.33 -1.55
C GLU A 728 -17.88 -32.35 -2.34
N HIS A 729 -17.83 -31.06 -2.00
CA HIS A 729 -18.56 -30.02 -2.73
C HIS A 729 -18.04 -29.79 -4.15
N ALA A 730 -16.72 -29.78 -4.35
CA ALA A 730 -16.12 -29.62 -5.67
C ALA A 730 -16.40 -30.86 -6.55
N ALA A 731 -16.31 -32.06 -5.99
CA ALA A 731 -16.66 -33.31 -6.68
C ALA A 731 -18.13 -33.32 -7.13
N SER A 732 -19.05 -32.91 -6.26
CA SER A 732 -20.48 -32.80 -6.61
C SER A 732 -20.73 -31.80 -7.75
N ARG A 733 -20.04 -30.65 -7.74
CA ARG A 733 -20.14 -29.67 -8.83
C ARG A 733 -19.54 -30.18 -10.14
N LEU A 734 -18.43 -30.93 -10.08
CA LEU A 734 -17.84 -31.57 -11.24
C LEU A 734 -18.81 -32.58 -11.87
N THR A 735 -19.50 -33.39 -11.06
CA THR A 735 -20.56 -34.29 -11.56
C THR A 735 -21.66 -33.52 -12.28
N GLN A 736 -22.14 -32.42 -11.69
CA GLN A 736 -23.17 -31.58 -12.30
C GLN A 736 -22.72 -30.97 -13.64
N VAL A 737 -21.47 -30.52 -13.73
CA VAL A 737 -20.90 -30.01 -14.99
C VAL A 737 -20.80 -31.11 -16.04
N SER A 738 -20.36 -32.30 -15.65
CA SER A 738 -20.25 -33.47 -16.54
C SER A 738 -21.61 -33.80 -17.18
N GLU A 739 -22.68 -33.84 -16.39
CA GLU A 739 -24.04 -34.06 -16.89
C GLU A 739 -24.49 -32.98 -17.89
N LEU A 740 -24.07 -31.72 -17.73
CA LEU A 740 -24.38 -30.64 -18.66
C LEU A 740 -23.56 -30.71 -19.94
N PHE A 741 -22.30 -31.15 -19.86
CA PHE A 741 -21.45 -31.37 -21.04
C PHE A 741 -21.98 -32.55 -21.87
N ASP A 742 -22.44 -33.62 -21.21
CA ASP A 742 -23.02 -34.77 -21.88
C ASP A 742 -24.30 -34.44 -22.65
N GLN A 743 -25.11 -33.49 -22.17
CA GLN A 743 -26.30 -33.00 -22.87
C GLN A 743 -25.98 -32.30 -24.20
N ALA A 744 -24.74 -31.80 -24.38
CA ALA A 744 -24.30 -31.14 -25.61
C ALA A 744 -23.89 -32.13 -26.72
N ARG A 745 -23.70 -33.41 -26.38
CA ARG A 745 -23.14 -34.41 -27.30
C ARG A 745 -24.09 -34.65 -28.49
N PRO A 746 -23.58 -34.64 -29.73
CA PRO A 746 -24.38 -35.06 -30.88
C PRO A 746 -24.82 -36.53 -30.74
N PRO A 747 -26.07 -36.87 -31.12
CA PRO A 747 -26.53 -38.24 -31.05
C PRO A 747 -25.66 -39.12 -31.94
N VAL A 748 -25.08 -40.17 -31.35
CA VAL A 748 -24.28 -41.16 -32.08
C VAL A 748 -25.12 -41.70 -33.23
N GLN A 749 -24.80 -41.30 -34.46
CA GLN A 749 -25.37 -41.96 -35.64
C GLN A 749 -24.83 -43.38 -35.63
N LYS A 750 -25.67 -44.34 -35.21
CA LYS A 750 -25.46 -45.76 -35.49
C LYS A 750 -25.31 -45.88 -37.01
N GLN A 751 -24.08 -46.07 -37.47
CA GLN A 751 -23.82 -46.46 -38.85
C GLN A 751 -24.61 -47.74 -39.12
N VAL A 752 -25.70 -47.60 -39.87
CA VAL A 752 -26.43 -48.75 -40.42
C VAL A 752 -25.48 -49.40 -41.41
N ALA A 753 -24.99 -50.58 -41.05
CA ALA A 753 -24.13 -51.40 -41.89
C ALA A 753 -24.74 -51.52 -43.29
N SER A 754 -24.01 -51.00 -44.28
CA SER A 754 -24.34 -51.13 -45.70
C SER A 754 -24.35 -52.61 -46.10
N THR A 755 -25.50 -53.11 -46.54
CA THR A 755 -25.65 -54.44 -47.13
C THR A 755 -24.88 -54.50 -48.46
N PRO A 756 -24.12 -55.57 -48.77
CA PRO A 756 -23.35 -55.64 -50.01
C PRO A 756 -24.25 -56.03 -51.19
N GLN A 757 -24.32 -55.20 -52.23
CA GLN A 757 -24.76 -55.62 -53.57
C GLN A 757 -23.55 -55.89 -54.46
N ALA A 758 -23.49 -57.12 -54.98
CA ALA A 758 -22.60 -57.56 -56.04
C ALA A 758 -23.28 -57.34 -57.43
N PRO A 759 -22.63 -57.66 -58.57
CA PRO A 759 -21.87 -56.72 -59.39
C PRO A 759 -22.44 -56.56 -60.81
N GLN A 760 -22.21 -55.41 -61.47
CA GLN A 760 -22.42 -55.29 -62.91
C GLN A 760 -21.21 -54.66 -63.62
N GLN A 761 -20.79 -55.37 -64.67
CA GLN A 761 -19.63 -55.10 -65.52
C GLN A 761 -19.92 -54.07 -66.62
N ALA A 762 -18.90 -53.24 -66.87
CA ALA A 762 -18.33 -52.82 -68.15
C ALA A 762 -19.20 -52.13 -69.22
N ALA A 763 -18.84 -50.88 -69.54
CA ALA A 763 -18.44 -50.47 -70.89
C ALA A 763 -17.59 -49.18 -70.87
N LYS A 764 -16.55 -49.16 -71.70
CA LYS A 764 -15.53 -48.12 -71.89
C LYS A 764 -16.06 -46.95 -72.73
N GLU A 765 -15.59 -45.73 -72.47
CA GLU A 765 -15.08 -44.86 -73.55
C GLU A 765 -14.16 -43.75 -73.02
N VAL A 766 -13.34 -43.21 -73.93
CA VAL A 766 -11.96 -42.78 -73.72
C VAL A 766 -11.77 -41.30 -74.09
N ALA A 767 -10.76 -40.68 -73.44
CA ALA A 767 -9.89 -39.60 -73.91
C ALA A 767 -10.22 -38.10 -73.66
N LYS A 768 -9.33 -37.56 -72.81
CA LYS A 768 -8.37 -36.44 -73.01
C LYS A 768 -8.87 -35.00 -73.24
N ALA A 769 -8.41 -34.17 -72.30
CA ALA A 769 -8.19 -32.72 -72.41
C ALA A 769 -7.26 -32.32 -73.58
N PRO A 770 -7.17 -31.03 -73.97
CA PRO A 770 -6.31 -30.11 -73.21
C PRO A 770 -6.75 -28.64 -73.16
N ALA A 771 -6.12 -27.93 -72.23
CA ALA A 771 -6.08 -26.47 -72.11
C ALA A 771 -5.23 -25.81 -73.21
N ALA A 772 -5.53 -24.56 -73.56
CA ALA A 772 -4.56 -23.45 -73.65
C ALA A 772 -5.20 -22.11 -74.10
N ALA A 773 -4.89 -21.07 -73.33
CA ALA A 773 -4.48 -19.72 -73.72
C ALA A 773 -5.38 -18.77 -74.57
N LYS A 774 -5.76 -17.68 -73.88
CA LYS A 774 -6.03 -16.27 -74.35
C LYS A 774 -5.00 -15.78 -75.40
N PRO A 775 -5.28 -14.75 -76.25
CA PRO A 775 -5.57 -13.37 -75.79
C PRO A 775 -6.44 -12.44 -76.69
N ALA A 776 -6.84 -11.28 -76.09
CA ALA A 776 -7.01 -9.92 -76.65
C ALA A 776 -7.82 -9.72 -77.97
N THR A 777 -8.67 -8.72 -78.23
CA THR A 777 -8.86 -7.36 -77.71
C THR A 777 -10.10 -6.73 -78.38
N ALA A 778 -10.77 -5.83 -77.64
CA ALA A 778 -11.31 -4.52 -78.05
C ALA A 778 -12.53 -4.34 -79.00
N SER A 779 -13.28 -3.28 -78.62
CA SER A 779 -14.20 -2.42 -79.39
C SER A 779 -15.68 -2.86 -79.44
N ALA A 780 -16.70 -2.01 -79.23
CA ALA A 780 -16.85 -0.66 -78.68
C ALA A 780 -18.36 -0.31 -78.62
N LYS A 781 -18.67 0.71 -77.80
CA LYS A 781 -19.73 1.76 -77.95
C LYS A 781 -20.96 1.75 -77.01
N LYS A 782 -20.99 2.86 -76.24
CA LYS A 782 -22.08 3.83 -75.98
C LYS A 782 -23.25 3.37 -75.09
N ALA A 783 -23.80 4.16 -74.16
CA ALA A 783 -23.58 5.55 -73.75
C ALA A 783 -24.18 5.82 -72.34
N THR A 784 -23.55 6.74 -71.61
CA THR A 784 -24.04 7.51 -70.44
C THR A 784 -25.09 8.57 -70.89
N PRO A 785 -25.79 9.36 -70.03
CA PRO A 785 -25.30 10.19 -68.91
C PRO A 785 -26.18 10.10 -67.63
N THR A 786 -25.83 10.61 -66.43
CA THR A 786 -25.77 12.05 -66.11
C THR A 786 -25.15 12.31 -64.73
N LYS A 787 -24.36 13.38 -64.65
CA LYS A 787 -23.67 13.97 -63.48
C LYS A 787 -24.58 14.91 -62.67
N ARG A 788 -24.28 15.08 -61.37
CA ARG A 788 -24.00 16.39 -60.68
C ARG A 788 -23.68 16.13 -59.19
N LYS A 789 -22.45 16.40 -58.72
CA LYS A 789 -21.89 17.68 -58.18
C LYS A 789 -22.08 17.83 -56.65
N THR A 790 -20.97 17.68 -55.92
CA THR A 790 -20.56 18.49 -54.74
C THR A 790 -20.40 19.98 -55.15
N PRO A 791 -20.22 21.01 -54.26
CA PRO A 791 -19.51 21.05 -52.95
C PRO A 791 -20.18 22.02 -51.90
N PRO A 792 -19.47 22.86 -51.07
CA PRO A 792 -18.91 22.57 -49.73
C PRO A 792 -19.27 23.60 -48.60
N LYS A 793 -18.77 23.31 -47.38
CA LYS A 793 -18.17 24.19 -46.32
C LYS A 793 -18.96 25.20 -45.45
N ASP A 794 -18.44 25.27 -44.21
CA ASP A 794 -18.42 26.31 -43.16
C ASP A 794 -19.57 26.41 -42.13
N GLU A 795 -19.31 25.95 -40.89
CA GLU A 795 -19.15 26.76 -39.66
C GLU A 795 -18.37 25.98 -38.59
#